data_AF-A0A840AW64-F1
#
_entry.id   AF-A0A840AW64-F1
#
_cell.length_a   1.000
_cell.length_b   1.000
_cell.length_c   1.000
_cell.angle_alpha   90.00
_cell.angle_beta   90.00
_cell.angle_gamma   90.00
#
_symmetry.space_group_name_H-M   'P 1'
#
loop_
_entity.id
_entity.type
_entity.pdbx_description
1 polymer ?
#
loop_
_entity_poly.entity_id
_entity_poly.type
_entity_poly.pdbx_seq_one_letter_code
_entity_poly.pdbx_strand_id
1 'polypeptide(L)'
;MPTDGTTSGSNTYIVQVKALDAAGNFSLQTITVTVLDVNEATAPVFTNTNATGANSARAYSFNYAENRASGATLGTVSATGTGTLTYSITAGNTPNNWFAIDATTGVITLTQAGSTSLANDFETQVNVQTLTVQVSDGTRTTTIEVALNETDLDDTAPLITGPSGNAGDATAAISVNENQTAVTTPTANEAVTWSLVGGEDQAKFAIDLTTGALTFVAAPDYEVPTDGTTSGSNTYIVQVKALDAAGNFSLQTITVTVLNLDDTGPVFTSTNATDGSNNPSYSFTYDENRASGATLGTVSAIGTGTLRYSITSGNSSGWFVIDATSGAITLTQAGSTSQANDFETQANVQTLTVQVSDGTRTTTIEVKLNERNVDDVALTSISGTVTRANRSTGGGAGVGIGGRTVTLIGSNNNVLATTTTASNGSYRFDGVVPGTYSVQFTNGLATSATGSVSGSTVSNISVAAGATVAQVNAVLIDPSGVVYDSVRRRPISNAQVSLYFGGTKVSNSWLDLTIGGANDQQTGADGRYSFILASTAASGTYQIRVAGPAGYTNTESTLIRSSGTVSPSLGGGLDNVQSQATAPTGTQATTYYLQFNFTIGTDAASTSNGIGNNHIPLDPAAAPLAFTGTNATDAGNRPSYNFNYNEGRSQDATLGTVAASGGYSANRTFSITGGNTNGWFAVGAGNGAVTLTASGAASVANDFEALANVHDLVVQVSDGFGTVSVEVKLSEVNVDDSAPLITGPTGGSGATESAITIDEGRTQITTMTANEVVTWSIDSGPDAAKVRIDATSGAIVFVAAPDFENPTDSDRNNTYVVRIKAVDAAGNISFQTLTVTITNVDEIARKLGQIGDKLRGSLRNYAAHGLSDMLAFNESLMAGNDAFCSDRKGQKDISGSARANQNGANLDVKYAQRLSDCSRPHQLFADAGLSSSRMDGKWSSRVFGALRFETKFNDDITLGLAALVSRSSDKLTGFESSSISDKSLQVNAYGRYNVSDTLRTGAFIGYGNTWYDFALTETDGFDLDGSMTGKRKVYGWMLSGDFNLGDTVVTTDAIISHAREMIGSATLAARYLGEDRSGIAFAVGAVDVTRISVPVTAPITLSGSADYGAWSRLLLSPGLLCEDHDVQSSGLRCGYQLGAKLVANDGDRARFYADYNWESVAGMRRSLIAVGYAYRLGNKNNLELAVEANRGLNAMTRQDNRAMLSIRLAQ
;
A
#
# COMPACT_ATOMS: atom_id res chain seq x y z
N MET A 1 78.51 -23.34 55.52
CA MET A 1 79.77 -22.87 56.14
C MET A 1 80.80 -22.65 55.03
N PRO A 2 81.76 -21.71 55.20
CA PRO A 2 82.52 -21.04 54.15
C PRO A 2 83.57 -21.93 53.44
N THR A 3 84.12 -21.37 52.35
CA THR A 3 85.13 -21.91 51.44
C THR A 3 86.56 -21.91 52.00
N ASP A 4 87.30 -23.02 51.85
CA ASP A 4 88.71 -23.05 51.42
C ASP A 4 89.06 -24.43 50.83
N GLY A 5 89.85 -24.46 49.75
CA GLY A 5 90.27 -25.62 48.97
C GLY A 5 91.29 -26.50 49.70
N THR A 6 91.57 -27.73 49.28
CA THR A 6 91.95 -28.12 47.92
C THR A 6 91.89 -29.64 47.76
N THR A 7 91.48 -30.07 46.55
CA THR A 7 91.70 -31.38 45.89
C THR A 7 91.18 -32.67 46.52
N SER A 8 90.64 -33.49 45.61
CA SER A 8 90.51 -34.95 45.65
C SER A 8 89.22 -35.49 46.25
N GLY A 9 88.32 -35.92 45.36
CA GLY A 9 87.26 -36.89 45.62
C GLY A 9 87.84 -38.24 46.02
N SER A 10 88.33 -38.33 47.25
CA SER A 10 88.74 -39.57 47.89
C SER A 10 87.72 -39.89 48.98
N ASN A 11 86.97 -40.98 48.81
CA ASN A 11 86.03 -41.54 49.81
C ASN A 11 86.75 -42.14 51.01
N THR A 12 87.88 -41.57 51.41
CA THR A 12 88.80 -42.16 52.37
C THR A 12 89.35 -41.08 53.31
N TYR A 13 89.06 -41.24 54.60
CA TYR A 13 89.55 -40.40 55.69
C TYR A 13 90.63 -41.15 56.45
N ILE A 14 91.76 -40.51 56.70
CA ILE A 14 92.86 -41.10 57.46
C ILE A 14 92.86 -40.50 58.86
N VAL A 15 92.74 -41.35 59.89
CA VAL A 15 92.77 -40.97 61.30
C VAL A 15 93.91 -41.70 61.99
N GLN A 16 94.79 -40.98 62.67
CA GLN A 16 95.85 -41.60 63.46
C GLN A 16 95.44 -41.72 64.92
N VAL A 17 95.43 -42.95 65.43
CA VAL A 17 95.11 -43.24 66.83
C VAL A 17 96.42 -43.53 67.57
N LYS A 18 96.69 -42.73 68.60
CA LYS A 18 97.86 -42.84 69.46
C LYS A 18 97.49 -43.59 70.74
N ALA A 19 98.10 -44.73 70.98
CA ALA A 19 97.98 -45.45 72.25
C ALA A 19 99.28 -45.27 73.05
N LEU A 20 99.17 -44.67 74.24
CA LEU A 20 100.28 -44.45 75.19
C LEU A 20 100.20 -45.44 76.35
N ASP A 21 101.33 -45.98 76.78
CA ASP A 21 101.41 -46.66 78.07
C ASP A 21 101.77 -45.69 79.21
N ALA A 22 101.70 -46.16 80.45
CA ALA A 22 101.96 -45.37 81.65
C ALA A 22 103.45 -44.96 81.80
N ALA A 23 104.36 -45.54 81.02
CA ALA A 23 105.79 -45.16 80.97
C ALA A 23 106.09 -44.12 79.88
N GLY A 24 105.08 -43.69 79.12
CA GLY A 24 105.19 -42.64 78.09
C GLY A 24 105.56 -43.16 76.70
N ASN A 25 105.72 -44.48 76.52
CA ASN A 25 105.94 -45.06 75.21
C ASN A 25 104.62 -45.09 74.45
N PHE A 26 104.66 -44.84 73.14
CA PHE A 26 103.44 -44.84 72.36
C PHE A 26 103.59 -45.54 71.02
N SER A 27 102.48 -46.12 70.59
CA SER A 27 102.30 -46.60 69.22
C SER A 27 101.27 -45.72 68.52
N LEU A 28 101.52 -45.42 67.25
CA LEU A 28 100.56 -44.79 66.36
C LEU A 28 100.05 -45.86 65.40
N GLN A 29 98.75 -46.06 65.39
CA GLN A 29 98.09 -46.85 64.37
C GLN A 29 97.36 -45.89 63.43
N THR A 30 97.67 -45.99 62.14
CA THR A 30 96.91 -45.28 61.11
C THR A 30 95.66 -46.11 60.80
N ILE A 31 94.49 -45.52 60.99
CA ILE A 31 93.19 -46.09 60.59
C ILE A 31 92.74 -45.39 59.33
N THR A 32 92.47 -46.18 58.31
CA THR A 32 91.89 -45.71 57.05
C THR A 32 90.39 -45.99 57.11
N VAL A 33 89.58 -44.94 57.14
CA VAL A 33 88.11 -45.03 57.11
C VAL A 33 87.66 -44.79 55.68
N THR A 34 87.11 -45.81 55.04
CA THR A 34 86.55 -45.70 53.69
C THR A 34 85.05 -45.57 53.81
N VAL A 35 84.47 -44.49 53.29
CA VAL A 35 83.02 -44.36 53.17
C VAL A 35 82.60 -45.17 51.94
N LEU A 36 81.82 -46.23 52.15
CA LEU A 36 81.24 -47.00 51.04
C LEU A 36 80.12 -46.16 50.42
N ASP A 37 80.26 -45.87 49.12
CA ASP A 37 79.19 -45.28 48.33
C ASP A 37 78.03 -46.29 48.23
N VAL A 38 76.89 -45.94 48.81
CA VAL A 38 75.62 -46.62 48.57
C VAL A 38 74.94 -45.81 47.49
N ASN A 39 74.95 -46.32 46.26
CA ASN A 39 74.34 -45.69 45.10
C ASN A 39 72.91 -45.19 45.44
N GLU A 40 72.76 -43.91 45.78
CA GLU A 40 71.45 -43.33 45.99
C GLU A 40 70.79 -43.29 44.61
N ALA A 41 69.84 -44.22 44.36
CA ALA A 41 69.04 -44.18 43.15
C ALA A 41 68.38 -42.80 43.04
N THR A 42 68.95 -41.95 42.20
CA THR A 42 68.48 -40.60 41.94
C THR A 42 67.28 -40.68 41.03
N ALA A 43 66.24 -39.89 41.33
CA ALA A 43 65.08 -39.80 40.44
C ALA A 43 65.51 -39.33 39.05
N PRO A 44 64.82 -39.75 37.97
CA PRO A 44 65.14 -39.32 36.62
C PRO A 44 65.03 -37.79 36.48
N VAL A 45 66.00 -37.16 35.82
CA VAL A 45 66.12 -35.70 35.69
C VAL A 45 65.95 -35.27 34.24
N PHE A 46 65.05 -34.32 33.97
CA PHE A 46 64.92 -33.71 32.64
C PHE A 46 66.19 -32.93 32.23
N THR A 47 66.60 -33.08 30.98
CA THR A 47 67.81 -32.51 30.38
C THR A 47 67.47 -31.62 29.19
N ASN A 48 68.36 -30.72 28.75
CA ASN A 48 68.12 -29.88 27.56
C ASN A 48 66.89 -28.94 27.66
N THR A 49 66.53 -28.52 28.86
CA THR A 49 65.46 -27.53 29.10
C THR A 49 65.83 -26.18 28.50
N ASN A 50 64.95 -25.58 27.70
CA ASN A 50 65.18 -24.34 26.95
C ASN A 50 64.34 -23.15 27.43
N ALA A 51 63.59 -23.31 28.52
CA ALA A 51 62.75 -22.26 29.10
C ALA A 51 62.79 -22.28 30.64
N THR A 52 62.19 -21.25 31.24
CA THR A 52 61.94 -21.14 32.69
C THR A 52 60.45 -21.07 32.94
N GLY A 53 59.91 -22.04 33.70
CA GLY A 53 58.49 -22.11 34.05
C GLY A 53 58.17 -21.35 35.33
N ALA A 54 57.03 -21.67 35.95
CA ALA A 54 56.63 -21.05 37.22
C ALA A 54 57.72 -21.19 38.31
N ASN A 55 57.89 -20.16 39.15
CA ASN A 55 58.89 -20.08 40.22
C ASN A 55 60.36 -20.20 39.76
N SER A 56 60.66 -19.82 38.51
CA SER A 56 62.01 -19.92 37.91
C SER A 56 62.57 -21.36 37.83
N ALA A 57 61.68 -22.35 37.83
CA ALA A 57 62.06 -23.75 37.60
C ALA A 57 62.44 -23.98 36.13
N ARG A 58 63.29 -24.99 35.87
CA ARG A 58 63.61 -25.40 34.50
C ARG A 58 62.36 -25.91 33.77
N ALA A 59 62.16 -25.52 32.52
CA ALA A 59 61.01 -25.88 31.70
C ALA A 59 61.39 -26.05 30.22
N TYR A 60 60.43 -26.49 29.40
CA TYR A 60 60.53 -26.44 27.95
C TYR A 60 59.58 -25.43 27.33
N SER A 61 59.95 -24.87 26.19
CA SER A 61 59.07 -24.08 25.33
C SER A 61 59.33 -24.42 23.87
N PHE A 62 58.27 -24.71 23.13
CA PHE A 62 58.34 -25.02 21.70
C PHE A 62 57.36 -24.15 20.92
N ASN A 63 57.78 -23.70 19.74
CA ASN A 63 56.91 -22.98 18.82
C ASN A 63 56.41 -23.93 17.74
N TYR A 64 55.13 -23.83 17.38
CA TYR A 64 54.56 -24.50 16.22
C TYR A 64 53.66 -23.52 15.47
N ALA A 65 53.68 -23.56 14.13
CA ALA A 65 52.73 -22.80 13.33
C ALA A 65 51.33 -23.38 13.51
N GLU A 66 50.29 -22.57 13.44
CA GLU A 66 48.90 -23.04 13.51
C GLU A 66 48.50 -23.97 12.35
N ASN A 67 47.26 -24.47 12.36
CA ASN A 67 46.71 -25.32 11.30
C ASN A 67 47.49 -26.64 11.08
N ARG A 68 48.14 -27.18 12.12
CA ARG A 68 48.89 -28.45 12.01
C ARG A 68 47.96 -29.65 11.96
N ALA A 69 48.29 -30.60 11.09
CA ALA A 69 47.58 -31.87 11.00
C ALA A 69 47.84 -32.78 12.22
N SER A 70 46.93 -33.73 12.45
CA SER A 70 47.11 -34.78 13.46
C SER A 70 48.43 -35.55 13.26
N GLY A 71 49.14 -35.80 14.36
CA GLY A 71 50.46 -36.45 14.36
C GLY A 71 51.63 -35.50 14.14
N ALA A 72 51.40 -34.20 13.92
CA ALA A 72 52.47 -33.21 13.83
C ALA A 72 53.27 -33.15 15.13
N THR A 73 54.60 -33.26 15.02
CA THR A 73 55.52 -33.08 16.14
C THR A 73 55.61 -31.62 16.54
N LEU A 74 55.33 -31.33 17.82
CA LEU A 74 55.36 -29.98 18.38
C LEU A 74 56.64 -29.73 19.18
N GLY A 75 57.20 -30.77 19.78
CA GLY A 75 58.42 -30.70 20.58
C GLY A 75 58.85 -32.06 21.09
N THR A 76 60.00 -32.12 21.75
CA THR A 76 60.51 -33.38 22.35
C THR A 76 61.19 -33.07 23.67
N VAL A 77 60.77 -33.75 24.73
CA VAL A 77 61.40 -33.67 26.05
C VAL A 77 62.36 -34.84 26.25
N SER A 78 63.37 -34.66 27.08
CA SER A 78 64.40 -35.69 27.33
C SER A 78 64.82 -35.70 28.79
N ALA A 79 65.18 -36.87 29.32
CA ALA A 79 65.64 -37.04 30.69
C ALA A 79 66.75 -38.10 30.81
N THR A 80 67.50 -38.04 31.91
CA THR A 80 68.53 -39.03 32.30
C THR A 80 68.17 -39.68 33.64
N GLY A 81 68.31 -40.99 33.75
CA GLY A 81 68.07 -41.76 34.97
C GLY A 81 68.55 -43.20 34.85
N THR A 82 68.50 -43.96 35.95
CA THR A 82 68.88 -45.38 35.96
C THR A 82 67.65 -46.25 35.68
N GLY A 83 67.66 -47.03 34.59
CA GLY A 83 66.54 -47.91 34.22
C GLY A 83 65.87 -47.51 32.89
N THR A 84 64.73 -48.12 32.59
CA THR A 84 63.92 -47.76 31.40
C THR A 84 63.08 -46.54 31.76
N LEU A 85 63.20 -45.47 30.97
CA LEU A 85 62.44 -44.23 31.18
C LEU A 85 61.10 -44.27 30.43
N THR A 86 60.02 -43.90 31.11
CA THR A 86 58.69 -43.74 30.52
C THR A 86 58.14 -42.33 30.73
N TYR A 87 57.65 -41.71 29.65
CA TYR A 87 57.10 -40.36 29.64
C TYR A 87 55.56 -40.36 29.60
N SER A 88 54.93 -39.42 30.29
CA SER A 88 53.47 -39.23 30.25
C SER A 88 53.09 -37.77 30.48
N ILE A 89 51.94 -37.33 29.94
CA ILE A 89 51.36 -36.01 30.26
C ILE A 89 50.40 -36.20 31.44
N THR A 90 50.59 -35.45 32.52
CA THR A 90 49.84 -35.62 33.78
C THR A 90 48.90 -34.47 34.11
N ALA A 91 49.12 -33.28 33.53
CA ALA A 91 48.22 -32.13 33.64
C ALA A 91 48.32 -31.23 32.41
N GLY A 92 47.32 -30.35 32.23
CA GLY A 92 47.27 -29.40 31.11
C GLY A 92 46.73 -29.97 29.80
N ASN A 93 46.27 -31.23 29.79
CA ASN A 93 45.77 -31.92 28.59
C ASN A 93 44.36 -32.51 28.74
N THR A 94 43.75 -32.44 29.93
CA THR A 94 42.36 -32.89 30.19
C THR A 94 41.43 -31.69 30.36
N PRO A 95 40.16 -31.76 29.90
CA PRO A 95 39.49 -32.93 29.34
C PRO A 95 39.73 -33.14 27.82
N ASN A 96 40.43 -32.22 27.16
CA ASN A 96 40.38 -32.09 25.70
C ASN A 96 41.27 -33.09 24.93
N ASN A 97 42.30 -33.64 25.55
CA ASN A 97 43.26 -34.59 24.97
C ASN A 97 43.86 -34.11 23.64
N TRP A 98 44.22 -32.83 23.55
CA TRP A 98 44.78 -32.20 22.34
C TRP A 98 46.20 -32.67 22.00
N PHE A 99 46.95 -33.14 23.00
CA PHE A 99 48.34 -33.56 22.83
C PHE A 99 48.52 -35.02 23.23
N ALA A 100 49.43 -35.70 22.54
CA ALA A 100 49.92 -37.01 22.93
C ALA A 100 51.44 -36.92 23.14
N ILE A 101 51.97 -37.78 24.00
CA ILE A 101 53.41 -37.95 24.16
C ILE A 101 53.76 -39.42 23.93
N ASP A 102 54.81 -39.66 23.15
CA ASP A 102 55.36 -41.01 23.00
C ASP A 102 56.06 -41.41 24.29
N ALA A 103 55.60 -42.52 24.89
CA ALA A 103 56.04 -42.96 26.21
C ALA A 103 57.51 -43.36 26.27
N THR A 104 58.18 -43.61 25.14
CA THR A 104 59.58 -44.05 25.08
C THR A 104 60.53 -42.96 24.63
N THR A 105 60.08 -42.07 23.74
CA THR A 105 60.92 -41.06 23.09
C THR A 105 60.70 -39.65 23.62
N GLY A 106 59.61 -39.39 24.34
CA GLY A 106 59.29 -38.05 24.87
C GLY A 106 58.83 -37.05 23.80
N VAL A 107 58.54 -37.52 22.57
CA VAL A 107 58.04 -36.68 21.47
C VAL A 107 56.59 -36.31 21.74
N ILE A 108 56.28 -35.02 21.71
CA ILE A 108 54.93 -34.48 21.86
C ILE A 108 54.34 -34.23 20.47
N THR A 109 53.17 -34.79 20.20
CA THR A 109 52.44 -34.65 18.94
C THR A 109 51.03 -34.12 19.16
N LEU A 110 50.49 -33.44 18.15
CA LEU A 110 49.08 -33.04 18.12
C LEU A 110 48.17 -34.26 17.86
N THR A 111 47.09 -34.42 18.62
CA THR A 111 46.11 -35.50 18.39
C THR A 111 45.09 -35.12 17.32
N GLN A 112 44.21 -36.04 16.94
CA GLN A 112 43.09 -35.73 16.05
C GLN A 112 42.21 -34.62 16.65
N ALA A 113 41.93 -34.70 17.96
CA ALA A 113 41.15 -33.69 18.68
C ALA A 113 41.87 -32.33 18.75
N GLY A 114 43.21 -32.34 18.88
CA GLY A 114 44.02 -31.12 18.82
C GLY A 114 44.03 -30.48 17.43
N SER A 115 44.16 -31.27 16.36
CA SER A 115 44.18 -30.75 14.98
C SER A 115 42.84 -30.18 14.51
N THR A 116 41.74 -30.59 15.14
CA THR A 116 40.40 -30.04 14.88
C THR A 116 39.99 -29.01 15.93
N SER A 117 40.88 -28.66 16.86
CA SER A 117 40.60 -27.68 17.91
C SER A 117 40.70 -26.27 17.35
N LEU A 118 39.86 -25.37 17.86
CA LEU A 118 40.03 -23.93 17.67
C LEU A 118 41.28 -23.39 18.43
N ALA A 119 41.91 -24.19 19.30
CA ALA A 119 43.21 -23.86 19.87
C ALA A 119 44.41 -24.22 18.96
N ASN A 120 44.14 -24.59 17.71
CA ASN A 120 45.12 -24.83 16.66
C ASN A 120 44.89 -23.85 15.49
N ASP A 121 44.37 -22.68 15.84
CA ASP A 121 43.97 -21.53 15.02
C ASP A 121 44.28 -20.29 15.89
N PHE A 122 45.25 -19.50 15.47
CA PHE A 122 45.90 -18.46 16.28
C PHE A 122 44.94 -17.29 16.56
N GLU A 123 43.93 -17.09 15.73
CA GLU A 123 42.97 -15.98 15.81
C GLU A 123 41.81 -16.28 16.76
N THR A 124 41.60 -17.54 17.15
CA THR A 124 40.35 -17.96 17.82
C THR A 124 40.49 -18.31 19.31
N GLN A 125 41.64 -18.77 19.79
CA GLN A 125 41.85 -19.09 21.22
C GLN A 125 43.19 -18.57 21.77
N VAL A 126 43.64 -19.12 22.91
CA VAL A 126 44.90 -18.73 23.55
C VAL A 126 46.05 -19.48 22.89
N ASN A 127 47.01 -18.73 22.34
CA ASN A 127 48.10 -19.24 21.50
C ASN A 127 49.27 -19.84 22.29
N VAL A 128 49.05 -20.16 23.56
CA VAL A 128 50.04 -20.81 24.43
C VAL A 128 49.34 -21.84 25.30
N GLN A 129 49.77 -23.09 25.19
CA GLN A 129 49.27 -24.17 26.04
C GLN A 129 50.38 -24.76 26.91
N THR A 130 50.10 -24.88 28.21
CA THR A 130 51.06 -25.40 29.19
C THR A 130 50.69 -26.83 29.60
N LEU A 131 51.65 -27.74 29.45
CA LEU A 131 51.55 -29.15 29.86
C LEU A 131 52.45 -29.41 31.07
N THR A 132 52.03 -30.33 31.94
CA THR A 132 52.92 -30.97 32.92
C THR A 132 53.27 -32.37 32.42
N VAL A 133 54.55 -32.61 32.15
CA VAL A 133 55.08 -33.89 31.68
C VAL A 133 55.82 -34.59 32.81
N GLN A 134 55.55 -35.86 33.00
CA GLN A 134 56.21 -36.73 33.97
C GLN A 134 57.16 -37.71 33.26
N VAL A 135 58.31 -37.97 33.87
CA VAL A 135 59.18 -39.09 33.52
C VAL A 135 59.32 -40.03 34.71
N SER A 136 59.27 -41.34 34.46
CA SER A 136 59.45 -42.41 35.47
C SER A 136 60.54 -43.39 35.08
N ASP A 137 61.28 -43.91 36.06
CA ASP A 137 62.22 -45.05 35.89
C ASP A 137 61.61 -46.40 36.32
N GLY A 138 60.30 -46.44 36.58
CA GLY A 138 59.58 -47.60 37.12
C GLY A 138 59.47 -47.61 38.66
N THR A 139 60.21 -46.77 39.38
CA THR A 139 60.13 -46.65 40.85
C THR A 139 59.98 -45.21 41.35
N ARG A 140 60.58 -44.25 40.66
CA ARG A 140 60.59 -42.82 40.97
C ARG A 140 60.07 -42.04 39.79
N THR A 141 59.61 -40.82 40.05
CA THR A 141 59.10 -39.93 39.01
C THR A 141 59.56 -38.49 39.25
N THR A 142 59.61 -37.70 38.18
CA THR A 142 59.85 -36.26 38.21
C THR A 142 58.97 -35.59 37.16
N THR A 143 58.51 -34.38 37.44
CA THR A 143 57.65 -33.61 36.54
C THR A 143 58.34 -32.33 36.04
N ILE A 144 57.94 -31.86 34.86
CA ILE A 144 58.39 -30.60 34.28
C ILE A 144 57.26 -29.92 33.51
N GLU A 145 57.34 -28.58 33.43
CA GLU A 145 56.44 -27.76 32.63
C GLU A 145 56.91 -27.68 31.17
N VAL A 146 55.97 -27.75 30.23
CA VAL A 146 56.20 -27.59 28.79
C VAL A 146 55.19 -26.60 28.22
N ALA A 147 55.66 -25.47 27.70
CA ALA A 147 54.85 -24.51 26.97
C ALA A 147 54.89 -24.80 25.46
N LEU A 148 53.73 -24.85 24.82
CA LEU A 148 53.58 -24.97 23.38
C LEU A 148 53.00 -23.65 22.88
N ASN A 149 53.79 -22.85 22.16
CA ASN A 149 53.38 -21.57 21.62
C ASN A 149 53.02 -21.73 20.14
N GLU A 150 51.78 -21.41 19.83
CA GLU A 150 51.32 -21.29 18.45
C GLU A 150 51.88 -20.01 17.82
N THR A 151 52.14 -20.04 16.52
CA THR A 151 52.55 -18.87 15.73
C THR A 151 51.61 -18.67 14.56
N ASP A 152 51.18 -17.42 14.40
CA ASP A 152 50.32 -16.89 13.34
C ASP A 152 50.84 -17.24 11.92
N LEU A 153 49.97 -17.84 11.12
CA LEU A 153 50.06 -17.93 9.67
C LEU A 153 48.88 -17.17 9.08
N ASP A 154 49.16 -16.01 8.47
CA ASP A 154 48.15 -15.18 7.80
C ASP A 154 47.36 -15.97 6.73
N ASP A 155 46.21 -16.49 7.15
CA ASP A 155 45.27 -17.28 6.37
C ASP A 155 43.92 -16.58 6.19
N THR A 156 43.85 -15.32 6.64
CA THR A 156 42.68 -14.46 6.49
C THR A 156 42.72 -13.72 5.16
N ALA A 157 41.62 -13.74 4.42
CA ALA A 157 41.53 -13.01 3.16
C ALA A 157 41.19 -11.52 3.39
N PRO A 158 41.70 -10.60 2.55
CA PRO A 158 41.38 -9.18 2.66
C PRO A 158 39.88 -8.94 2.43
N LEU A 159 39.27 -8.01 3.16
CA LEU A 159 37.88 -7.63 3.01
C LEU A 159 37.73 -6.39 2.12
N ILE A 160 37.17 -6.58 0.91
CA ILE A 160 36.86 -5.48 -0.02
C ILE A 160 35.64 -4.69 0.47
N THR A 161 35.78 -3.38 0.58
CA THR A 161 34.66 -2.44 0.74
C THR A 161 34.36 -1.79 -0.61
N GLY A 162 33.22 -2.15 -1.18
CA GLY A 162 32.77 -1.66 -2.48
C GLY A 162 32.03 -0.32 -2.42
N PRO A 163 31.48 0.16 -3.55
CA PRO A 163 30.64 1.37 -3.57
C PRO A 163 29.33 1.26 -2.77
N SER A 164 28.90 0.04 -2.44
CA SER A 164 27.75 -0.24 -1.58
C SER A 164 28.01 -1.50 -0.76
N GLY A 165 27.22 -1.70 0.29
CA GLY A 165 27.37 -2.86 1.18
C GLY A 165 28.41 -2.64 2.27
N ASN A 166 28.61 -3.66 3.09
CA ASN A 166 29.62 -3.70 4.14
C ASN A 166 30.94 -4.29 3.60
N ALA A 167 32.04 -4.08 4.33
CA ALA A 167 33.32 -4.70 4.01
C ALA A 167 33.18 -6.24 3.95
N GLY A 168 33.64 -6.84 2.85
CA GLY A 168 33.55 -8.29 2.61
C GLY A 168 32.30 -8.76 1.85
N ASP A 169 31.35 -7.87 1.55
CA ASP A 169 30.17 -8.24 0.76
C ASP A 169 30.57 -8.73 -0.63
N ALA A 170 30.03 -9.88 -1.06
CA ALA A 170 30.36 -10.51 -2.35
C ALA A 170 29.89 -9.69 -3.57
N THR A 171 28.96 -8.76 -3.36
CA THR A 171 28.39 -7.91 -4.39
C THR A 171 28.26 -6.48 -3.93
N ALA A 172 28.58 -5.54 -4.81
CA ALA A 172 28.28 -4.13 -4.64
C ALA A 172 27.59 -3.59 -5.90
N ALA A 173 26.84 -2.51 -5.76
CA ALA A 173 26.18 -1.83 -6.85
C ALA A 173 26.47 -0.33 -6.78
N ILE A 174 26.57 0.29 -7.94
CA ILE A 174 26.68 1.73 -8.07
C ILE A 174 25.94 2.19 -9.31
N SER A 175 25.36 3.38 -9.23
CA SER A 175 24.83 4.07 -10.41
C SER A 175 25.76 5.21 -10.78
N VAL A 176 26.07 5.33 -12.07
CA VAL A 176 26.87 6.43 -12.62
C VAL A 176 26.15 7.02 -13.81
N ASN A 177 26.33 8.31 -14.05
CA ASN A 177 25.80 8.93 -15.25
C ASN A 177 26.53 8.41 -16.49
N GLU A 178 25.86 8.44 -17.64
CA GLU A 178 26.50 8.24 -18.93
C GLU A 178 27.53 9.34 -19.28
N ASN A 179 28.30 9.15 -20.35
CA ASN A 179 29.30 10.09 -20.86
C ASN A 179 30.49 10.37 -19.91
N GLN A 180 30.72 9.50 -18.92
CA GLN A 180 31.90 9.52 -18.03
C GLN A 180 32.54 8.14 -17.90
N THR A 181 33.85 8.09 -17.65
CA THR A 181 34.58 6.83 -17.48
C THR A 181 34.81 6.45 -16.01
N ALA A 182 34.68 7.36 -15.05
CA ALA A 182 34.87 7.05 -13.65
C ALA A 182 33.71 6.21 -13.09
N VAL A 183 34.02 5.15 -12.34
CA VAL A 183 33.03 4.27 -11.73
C VAL A 183 33.11 4.38 -10.20
N THR A 184 34.14 3.79 -9.59
CA THR A 184 34.32 3.76 -8.13
C THR A 184 35.77 3.42 -7.77
N THR A 185 36.13 3.50 -6.50
CA THR A 185 37.44 3.09 -5.97
C THR A 185 37.23 2.24 -4.73
N PRO A 186 37.00 0.91 -4.89
CA PRO A 186 36.94 -0.01 -3.76
C PRO A 186 38.22 0.04 -2.91
N THR A 187 38.06 -0.19 -1.60
CA THR A 187 39.16 -0.26 -0.63
C THR A 187 39.23 -1.64 0.00
N ALA A 188 40.35 -1.97 0.64
CA ALA A 188 40.49 -3.17 1.46
C ALA A 188 40.90 -2.79 2.89
N ASN A 189 40.64 -3.66 3.86
CA ASN A 189 41.04 -3.50 5.26
C ASN A 189 42.57 -3.59 5.47
N GLU A 190 43.32 -3.98 4.45
CA GLU A 190 44.77 -4.15 4.46
C GLU A 190 45.40 -3.80 3.10
N ALA A 191 46.72 -3.95 2.99
CA ALA A 191 47.46 -3.65 1.76
C ALA A 191 47.29 -4.77 0.72
N VAL A 192 46.74 -4.43 -0.45
CA VAL A 192 46.41 -5.40 -1.51
C VAL A 192 46.83 -4.92 -2.89
N THR A 193 46.92 -5.87 -3.83
CA THR A 193 47.02 -5.60 -5.27
C THR A 193 45.68 -5.87 -5.95
N TRP A 194 45.19 -4.92 -6.74
CA TRP A 194 43.88 -4.99 -7.40
C TRP A 194 43.96 -5.56 -8.82
N SER A 195 42.99 -6.39 -9.21
CA SER A 195 42.87 -6.86 -10.60
C SER A 195 41.42 -7.13 -10.99
N LEU A 196 41.13 -7.12 -12.30
CA LEU A 196 39.85 -7.59 -12.84
C LEU A 196 39.99 -9.06 -13.22
N VAL A 197 39.13 -9.91 -12.69
CA VAL A 197 39.22 -11.36 -12.86
C VAL A 197 37.96 -12.00 -13.45
N GLY A 198 36.91 -11.21 -13.62
CA GLY A 198 35.66 -11.69 -14.21
C GLY A 198 34.62 -10.60 -14.34
N GLY A 199 33.38 -11.03 -14.51
CA GLY A 199 32.25 -10.19 -14.90
C GLY A 199 32.13 -10.15 -16.42
N GLU A 200 30.90 -10.16 -16.90
CA GLU A 200 30.62 -10.26 -18.33
C GLU A 200 31.17 -9.07 -19.13
N ASP A 201 31.13 -7.90 -18.51
CA ASP A 201 31.58 -6.66 -19.12
C ASP A 201 33.03 -6.34 -18.74
N GLN A 202 33.80 -7.32 -18.23
CA GLN A 202 35.19 -7.11 -17.79
C GLN A 202 36.02 -6.34 -18.83
N ALA A 203 35.85 -6.65 -20.12
CA ALA A 203 36.59 -6.01 -21.21
C ALA A 203 36.24 -4.51 -21.40
N LYS A 204 35.14 -4.04 -20.80
CA LYS A 204 34.69 -2.64 -20.80
C LYS A 204 35.25 -1.85 -19.63
N PHE A 205 35.94 -2.48 -18.68
CA PHE A 205 36.51 -1.82 -17.51
C PHE A 205 38.03 -1.94 -17.43
N ALA A 206 38.64 -1.00 -16.70
CA ALA A 206 40.02 -1.03 -16.24
C ALA A 206 40.05 -0.74 -14.73
N ILE A 207 40.98 -1.39 -14.01
CA ILE A 207 41.24 -1.11 -12.60
C ILE A 207 42.71 -0.76 -12.40
N ASP A 208 42.97 0.27 -11.60
CA ASP A 208 44.33 0.58 -11.18
C ASP A 208 44.82 -0.43 -10.13
N LEU A 209 45.96 -1.07 -10.39
CA LEU A 209 46.51 -2.16 -9.57
C LEU A 209 46.85 -1.75 -8.13
N THR A 210 47.07 -0.47 -7.85
CA THR A 210 47.54 0.03 -6.54
C THR A 210 46.47 0.76 -5.76
N THR A 211 45.61 1.51 -6.45
CA THR A 211 44.58 2.35 -5.84
C THR A 211 43.20 1.71 -5.86
N GLY A 212 42.97 0.71 -6.72
CA GLY A 212 41.66 0.08 -6.89
C GLY A 212 40.69 0.91 -7.73
N ALA A 213 41.13 2.03 -8.33
CA ALA A 213 40.26 2.88 -9.13
C ALA A 213 39.70 2.15 -10.36
N LEU A 214 38.40 1.87 -10.34
CA LEU A 214 37.65 1.21 -11.40
C LEU A 214 37.08 2.26 -12.36
N THR A 215 37.31 2.06 -13.65
CA THR A 215 36.88 2.96 -14.72
C THR A 215 36.36 2.18 -15.92
N PHE A 216 35.47 2.77 -16.72
CA PHE A 216 35.16 2.30 -18.07
C PHE A 216 36.30 2.61 -19.03
N VAL A 217 36.57 1.68 -19.95
CA VAL A 217 37.53 1.86 -21.06
C VAL A 217 37.02 2.88 -22.08
N ALA A 218 35.70 2.88 -22.35
CA ALA A 218 35.00 3.87 -23.15
C ALA A 218 33.76 4.34 -22.39
N ALA A 219 33.49 5.64 -22.38
CA ALA A 219 32.32 6.18 -21.69
C ALA A 219 31.03 5.53 -22.23
N PRO A 220 30.11 5.06 -21.36
CA PRO A 220 28.86 4.47 -21.80
C PRO A 220 27.90 5.55 -22.30
N ASP A 221 27.02 5.15 -23.22
CA ASP A 221 25.90 5.89 -23.80
C ASP A 221 24.63 5.11 -23.45
N TYR A 222 23.65 5.76 -22.83
CA TYR A 222 22.44 5.10 -22.31
C TYR A 222 21.49 4.68 -23.43
N GLU A 223 21.41 5.47 -24.50
CA GLU A 223 20.60 5.24 -25.69
C GLU A 223 21.21 4.17 -26.60
N VAL A 224 22.52 3.93 -26.50
CA VAL A 224 23.28 2.88 -27.22
C VAL A 224 24.10 1.98 -26.28
N PRO A 225 23.46 1.15 -25.44
CA PRO A 225 24.16 0.28 -24.51
C PRO A 225 25.00 -0.78 -25.24
N THR A 226 26.18 -1.09 -24.68
CA THR A 226 27.10 -2.10 -25.24
C THR A 226 27.40 -3.26 -24.27
N ASP A 227 26.43 -3.55 -23.39
CA ASP A 227 26.46 -4.60 -22.38
C ASP A 227 26.26 -6.03 -22.97
N GLY A 228 26.82 -7.04 -22.29
CA GLY A 228 26.99 -8.39 -22.84
C GLY A 228 25.77 -9.33 -22.82
N THR A 229 24.89 -9.29 -21.80
CA THR A 229 23.86 -10.34 -21.60
C THR A 229 22.50 -10.02 -22.21
N THR A 230 22.28 -8.76 -22.55
CA THR A 230 21.05 -8.21 -23.12
C THR A 230 21.42 -6.85 -23.70
N SER A 231 21.89 -6.80 -24.96
CA SER A 231 22.17 -5.53 -25.63
C SER A 231 20.95 -4.61 -25.47
N GLY A 232 21.01 -3.62 -24.57
CA GLY A 232 19.81 -2.90 -24.16
C GLY A 232 19.62 -2.59 -22.67
N SER A 233 20.39 -3.18 -21.74
CA SER A 233 20.00 -3.16 -20.31
C SER A 233 20.61 -2.05 -19.46
N ASN A 234 21.60 -1.32 -19.98
CA ASN A 234 22.32 -0.25 -19.27
C ASN A 234 22.91 -0.68 -17.92
N THR A 235 23.17 -1.98 -17.78
CA THR A 235 23.70 -2.59 -16.55
C THR A 235 24.95 -3.38 -16.90
N TYR A 236 26.08 -3.00 -16.32
CA TYR A 236 27.39 -3.58 -16.60
C TYR A 236 27.90 -4.34 -15.36
N ILE A 237 28.44 -5.55 -15.56
CA ILE A 237 28.87 -6.43 -14.46
C ILE A 237 30.38 -6.70 -14.58
N VAL A 238 31.13 -6.33 -13.53
CA VAL A 238 32.58 -6.55 -13.43
C VAL A 238 32.94 -7.14 -12.07
N GLN A 239 33.91 -8.04 -12.01
CA GLN A 239 34.41 -8.64 -10.78
C GLN A 239 35.84 -8.18 -10.49
N VAL A 240 36.02 -7.54 -9.34
CA VAL A 240 37.31 -7.06 -8.83
C VAL A 240 37.89 -8.06 -7.84
N LYS A 241 39.21 -8.22 -7.85
CA LYS A 241 39.99 -9.06 -6.93
C LYS A 241 40.97 -8.20 -6.15
N ALA A 242 41.00 -8.37 -4.83
CA ALA A 242 42.04 -7.87 -3.94
C ALA A 242 42.90 -9.05 -3.46
N LEU A 243 44.22 -8.97 -3.67
CA LEU A 243 45.20 -10.00 -3.28
C LEU A 243 46.18 -9.39 -2.27
N ASP A 244 46.32 -9.97 -1.09
CA ASP A 244 47.30 -9.54 -0.08
C ASP A 244 48.72 -10.07 -0.38
N ALA A 245 49.64 -9.86 0.56
CA ALA A 245 51.03 -10.31 0.44
C ALA A 245 51.23 -11.80 0.76
N ALA A 246 50.35 -12.43 1.54
CA ALA A 246 50.39 -13.85 1.90
C ALA A 246 49.82 -14.75 0.79
N GLY A 247 49.09 -14.16 -0.16
CA GLY A 247 48.44 -14.84 -1.28
C GLY A 247 46.95 -15.09 -1.07
N ASN A 248 46.36 -14.62 0.02
CA ASN A 248 44.92 -14.70 0.23
C ASN A 248 44.23 -13.60 -0.58
N PHE A 249 43.01 -13.89 -1.03
CA PHE A 249 42.28 -12.97 -1.88
C PHE A 249 40.79 -13.01 -1.63
N SER A 250 40.14 -11.89 -1.92
CA SER A 250 38.69 -11.80 -2.01
C SER A 250 38.27 -11.28 -3.38
N LEU A 251 37.03 -11.61 -3.72
CA LEU A 251 36.37 -11.19 -4.95
C LEU A 251 35.13 -10.40 -4.59
N GLN A 252 34.88 -9.31 -5.31
CA GLN A 252 33.63 -8.58 -5.24
C GLN A 252 33.10 -8.31 -6.64
N THR A 253 31.84 -8.66 -6.88
CA THR A 253 31.15 -8.35 -8.13
C THR A 253 30.49 -6.98 -8.02
N ILE A 254 30.90 -6.04 -8.86
CA ILE A 254 30.36 -4.70 -8.92
C ILE A 254 29.40 -4.61 -10.11
N THR A 255 28.14 -4.30 -9.81
CA THR A 255 27.11 -4.00 -10.82
C THR A 255 27.04 -2.48 -11.00
N VAL A 256 27.28 -2.01 -12.21
CA VAL A 256 27.30 -0.59 -12.58
C VAL A 256 26.09 -0.30 -13.45
N THR A 257 25.12 0.45 -12.90
CA THR A 257 23.96 0.91 -13.66
C THR A 257 24.26 2.28 -14.26
N VAL A 258 24.11 2.41 -15.57
CA VAL A 258 24.25 3.71 -16.26
C VAL A 258 22.92 4.45 -16.17
N LEU A 259 22.97 5.69 -15.69
CA LEU A 259 21.83 6.59 -15.61
C LEU A 259 21.77 7.47 -16.85
N ASN A 260 20.55 7.63 -17.38
CA ASN A 260 20.26 8.52 -18.49
C ASN A 260 20.43 9.98 -18.06
N LEU A 261 21.21 10.73 -18.83
CA LEU A 261 21.24 12.18 -18.86
C LEU A 261 20.62 12.64 -20.17
N ASP A 262 19.60 13.49 -20.07
CA ASP A 262 18.87 14.01 -21.23
C ASP A 262 19.78 14.64 -22.31
N ASP A 263 20.06 13.87 -23.36
CA ASP A 263 20.98 14.22 -24.44
C ASP A 263 20.31 14.18 -25.83
N THR A 264 19.01 13.87 -25.89
CA THR A 264 18.18 13.92 -27.11
C THR A 264 17.17 15.07 -27.02
N GLY A 265 17.09 15.92 -28.06
CA GLY A 265 16.12 17.03 -28.09
C GLY A 265 14.72 16.59 -28.56
N PRO A 266 13.68 17.41 -28.41
CA PRO A 266 12.33 17.04 -28.79
C PRO A 266 12.17 16.90 -30.32
N VAL A 267 11.30 16.02 -30.79
CA VAL A 267 11.09 15.68 -32.21
C VAL A 267 9.65 15.96 -32.63
N PHE A 268 9.41 16.69 -33.72
CA PHE A 268 8.06 16.93 -34.26
C PHE A 268 7.44 15.66 -34.86
N THR A 269 6.18 15.34 -34.51
CA THR A 269 5.57 14.03 -34.80
C THR A 269 4.66 13.97 -36.02
N SER A 270 4.15 15.11 -36.48
CA SER A 270 3.00 15.14 -37.39
C SER A 270 3.21 16.12 -38.54
N THR A 271 4.31 15.98 -39.28
CA THR A 271 4.53 16.79 -40.48
C THR A 271 3.52 16.43 -41.56
N ASN A 272 2.80 17.43 -42.07
CA ASN A 272 1.73 17.25 -43.06
C ASN A 272 2.12 17.83 -44.43
N ALA A 273 3.34 18.34 -44.57
CA ALA A 273 3.90 18.82 -45.80
C ALA A 273 5.38 18.43 -45.91
N THR A 274 5.77 17.98 -47.10
CA THR A 274 7.16 17.99 -47.55
C THR A 274 7.33 19.23 -48.40
N ASP A 275 8.22 20.14 -47.99
CA ASP A 275 8.89 20.96 -49.00
C ASP A 275 9.62 19.93 -49.90
N GLY A 276 9.56 20.09 -51.22
CA GLY A 276 10.11 19.13 -52.20
C GLY A 276 11.61 18.75 -52.05
N SER A 277 12.28 19.17 -50.97
CA SER A 277 13.60 18.78 -50.48
C SER A 277 13.66 17.57 -49.53
N ASN A 278 12.55 16.88 -49.23
CA ASN A 278 12.42 15.82 -48.20
C ASN A 278 12.57 16.30 -46.75
N ASN A 279 12.53 17.61 -46.49
CA ASN A 279 12.59 18.15 -45.14
C ASN A 279 11.17 18.26 -44.52
N PRO A 280 10.93 17.69 -43.32
CA PRO A 280 9.61 17.72 -42.67
C PRO A 280 9.11 19.16 -42.33
N SER A 281 7.85 19.49 -42.67
CA SER A 281 7.21 20.79 -42.39
C SER A 281 5.69 20.70 -42.11
N TYR A 282 5.09 21.79 -41.60
CA TYR A 282 3.63 21.94 -41.43
C TYR A 282 3.02 22.95 -42.43
N SER A 283 1.78 22.73 -42.85
CA SER A 283 0.98 23.66 -43.66
C SER A 283 -0.49 23.68 -43.21
N PHE A 284 -1.05 24.87 -42.99
CA PHE A 284 -2.44 25.11 -42.56
C PHE A 284 -3.16 26.14 -43.44
N THR A 285 -4.50 26.15 -43.46
CA THR A 285 -5.32 27.11 -44.24
C THR A 285 -6.36 27.81 -43.36
N TYR A 286 -6.61 29.12 -43.55
CA TYR A 286 -7.64 29.90 -42.85
C TYR A 286 -8.36 30.90 -43.78
N ASP A 287 -9.59 31.28 -43.45
CA ASP A 287 -10.34 32.33 -44.19
C ASP A 287 -9.86 33.73 -43.78
N GLU A 288 -10.11 34.78 -44.58
CA GLU A 288 -9.71 36.16 -44.30
C GLU A 288 -10.61 36.82 -43.25
N ASN A 289 -10.26 38.04 -42.83
CA ASN A 289 -11.01 38.80 -41.82
C ASN A 289 -11.16 38.07 -40.47
N ARG A 290 -10.23 37.16 -40.14
CA ARG A 290 -10.25 36.44 -38.86
C ARG A 290 -9.97 37.39 -37.72
N ALA A 291 -10.81 37.31 -36.69
CA ALA A 291 -10.63 38.09 -35.48
C ALA A 291 -9.36 37.66 -34.72
N SER A 292 -8.80 38.60 -33.95
CA SER A 292 -7.74 38.31 -32.99
C SER A 292 -8.10 37.13 -32.09
N GLY A 293 -7.17 36.22 -31.88
CA GLY A 293 -7.34 34.98 -31.11
C GLY A 293 -7.82 33.78 -31.92
N ALA A 294 -8.10 33.92 -33.22
CA ALA A 294 -8.45 32.79 -34.07
C ALA A 294 -7.27 31.82 -34.24
N THR A 295 -7.49 30.53 -33.93
CA THR A 295 -6.52 29.45 -34.19
C THR A 295 -6.44 29.14 -35.68
N LEU A 296 -5.20 29.11 -36.20
CA LEU A 296 -4.89 28.89 -37.61
C LEU A 296 -4.35 27.47 -37.87
N GLY A 297 -3.69 26.88 -36.87
CA GLY A 297 -3.16 25.52 -36.91
C GLY A 297 -2.42 25.16 -35.63
N THR A 298 -2.09 23.88 -35.44
CA THR A 298 -1.42 23.37 -34.23
C THR A 298 -0.29 22.43 -34.60
N VAL A 299 0.92 22.69 -34.10
CA VAL A 299 2.08 21.80 -34.26
C VAL A 299 2.23 20.88 -33.04
N SER A 300 2.87 19.72 -33.22
CA SER A 300 3.06 18.75 -32.13
C SER A 300 4.41 18.05 -32.21
N ALA A 301 5.01 17.83 -31.04
CA ALA A 301 6.27 17.12 -30.87
C ALA A 301 6.19 16.10 -29.72
N ILE A 302 7.12 15.15 -29.74
CA ILE A 302 7.42 14.21 -28.66
C ILE A 302 8.81 14.52 -28.12
N GLY A 303 8.96 14.43 -26.81
CA GLY A 303 10.23 14.63 -26.13
C GLY A 303 10.08 14.29 -24.65
N THR A 304 11.21 14.24 -23.96
CA THR A 304 11.29 14.18 -22.50
C THR A 304 10.87 15.55 -21.93
N GLY A 305 10.39 15.64 -20.69
CA GLY A 305 10.09 16.94 -20.04
C GLY A 305 8.82 17.68 -20.50
N THR A 306 8.70 18.95 -20.09
CA THR A 306 7.55 19.82 -20.43
C THR A 306 7.84 20.59 -21.71
N LEU A 307 7.17 20.21 -22.80
CA LEU A 307 7.38 20.85 -24.10
C LEU A 307 6.84 22.28 -24.12
N ARG A 308 7.70 23.21 -24.57
CA ARG A 308 7.40 24.62 -24.78
C ARG A 308 7.62 25.04 -26.23
N TYR A 309 6.57 25.54 -26.87
CA TYR A 309 6.59 26.00 -28.25
C TYR A 309 6.82 27.52 -28.34
N SER A 310 7.59 27.96 -29.33
CA SER A 310 7.80 29.38 -29.63
C SER A 310 8.01 29.61 -31.12
N ILE A 311 7.69 30.81 -31.62
CA ILE A 311 7.99 31.20 -33.00
C ILE A 311 9.32 31.95 -32.97
N THR A 312 10.33 31.42 -33.66
CA THR A 312 11.69 32.00 -33.69
C THR A 312 11.95 32.85 -34.91
N SER A 313 11.21 32.63 -36.00
CA SER A 313 11.38 33.34 -37.27
C SER A 313 10.06 33.43 -38.04
N GLY A 314 9.97 34.34 -39.02
CA GLY A 314 8.79 34.53 -39.87
C GLY A 314 7.66 35.38 -39.26
N ASN A 315 7.83 35.89 -38.03
CA ASN A 315 6.82 36.66 -37.30
C ASN A 315 7.32 38.04 -36.82
N SER A 316 8.18 38.71 -37.59
CA SER A 316 8.74 40.02 -37.21
C SER A 316 7.69 41.11 -37.04
N SER A 317 6.56 40.99 -37.74
CA SER A 317 5.42 41.91 -37.65
C SER A 317 4.50 41.63 -36.45
N GLY A 318 4.73 40.53 -35.71
CA GLY A 318 3.93 40.14 -34.54
C GLY A 318 2.49 39.74 -34.87
N TRP A 319 2.23 39.25 -36.08
CA TRP A 319 0.88 38.87 -36.55
C TRP A 319 0.39 37.57 -35.94
N PHE A 320 1.30 36.71 -35.51
CA PHE A 320 1.00 35.39 -34.98
C PHE A 320 1.50 35.28 -33.53
N VAL A 321 0.81 34.47 -32.73
CA VAL A 321 1.31 34.01 -31.44
C VAL A 321 1.08 32.51 -31.35
N ILE A 322 2.05 31.80 -30.80
CA ILE A 322 1.92 30.38 -30.52
C ILE A 322 1.69 30.19 -29.03
N ASP A 323 0.72 29.35 -28.68
CA ASP A 323 0.53 28.91 -27.31
C ASP A 323 1.70 28.00 -26.93
N ALA A 324 2.39 28.40 -25.86
CA ALA A 324 3.62 27.74 -25.45
C ALA A 324 3.41 26.29 -25.04
N THR A 325 2.20 25.83 -24.72
CA THR A 325 1.97 24.47 -24.21
C THR A 325 1.29 23.56 -25.23
N SER A 326 0.33 24.08 -25.98
CA SER A 326 -0.48 23.32 -26.93
C SER A 326 0.07 23.36 -28.35
N GLY A 327 1.02 24.26 -28.66
CA GLY A 327 1.55 24.43 -30.01
C GLY A 327 0.55 25.08 -30.99
N ALA A 328 -0.56 25.63 -30.48
CA ALA A 328 -1.60 26.28 -31.27
C ALA A 328 -1.16 27.68 -31.71
N ILE A 329 -1.13 27.92 -33.02
CA ILE A 329 -0.81 29.21 -33.62
C ILE A 329 -2.10 30.00 -33.82
N THR A 330 -2.15 31.22 -33.30
CA THR A 330 -3.31 32.12 -33.34
C THR A 330 -2.95 33.49 -33.91
N LEU A 331 -3.94 34.17 -34.46
CA LEU A 331 -3.80 35.54 -34.97
C LEU A 331 -3.78 36.56 -33.82
N THR A 332 -2.90 37.55 -33.85
CA THR A 332 -2.90 38.65 -32.87
C THR A 332 -3.82 39.80 -33.30
N GLN A 333 -4.01 40.80 -32.43
CA GLN A 333 -4.72 42.03 -32.81
C GLN A 333 -4.03 42.78 -33.97
N ALA A 334 -2.70 42.72 -34.03
CA ALA A 334 -1.93 43.28 -35.14
C ALA A 334 -2.10 42.44 -36.42
N GLY A 335 -2.21 41.12 -36.30
CA GLY A 335 -2.52 40.22 -37.43
C GLY A 335 -3.93 40.42 -37.97
N SER A 336 -4.95 40.53 -37.09
CA SER A 336 -6.35 40.68 -37.49
C SER A 336 -6.67 42.00 -38.18
N THR A 337 -5.86 43.03 -37.92
CA THR A 337 -5.98 44.36 -38.55
C THR A 337 -4.94 44.57 -39.66
N SER A 338 -4.12 43.56 -39.93
CA SER A 338 -3.16 43.60 -41.02
C SER A 338 -3.88 43.51 -42.35
N GLN A 339 -3.42 44.28 -43.33
CA GLN A 339 -3.76 44.04 -44.75
C GLN A 339 -3.30 42.64 -45.19
N ALA A 340 -2.39 41.99 -44.46
CA ALA A 340 -2.04 40.60 -44.70
C ALA A 340 -3.11 39.58 -44.28
N ASN A 341 -4.25 40.00 -43.68
CA ASN A 341 -5.43 39.19 -43.33
C ASN A 341 -6.68 39.65 -44.12
N ASP A 342 -6.43 40.28 -45.26
CA ASP A 342 -7.38 40.70 -46.29
C ASP A 342 -6.82 40.15 -47.61
N PHE A 343 -7.46 39.11 -48.12
CA PHE A 343 -7.00 38.26 -49.21
C PHE A 343 -6.73 39.06 -50.49
N GLU A 344 -7.38 40.22 -50.65
CA GLU A 344 -7.27 41.08 -51.82
C GLU A 344 -6.03 41.97 -51.80
N THR A 345 -5.31 42.06 -50.68
CA THR A 345 -4.36 43.17 -50.47
C THR A 345 -2.89 42.78 -50.28
N GLN A 346 -2.55 41.54 -49.90
CA GLN A 346 -1.14 41.08 -49.72
C GLN A 346 -0.90 39.61 -50.10
N ALA A 347 0.25 39.05 -49.71
CA ALA A 347 0.62 37.66 -49.99
C ALA A 347 -0.17 36.68 -49.09
N ASN A 348 -0.95 35.80 -49.73
CA ASN A 348 -1.88 34.89 -49.07
C ASN A 348 -1.22 33.64 -48.44
N VAL A 349 0.10 33.66 -48.28
CA VAL A 349 0.88 32.58 -47.64
C VAL A 349 1.96 33.17 -46.74
N GLN A 350 1.98 32.79 -45.47
CA GLN A 350 2.99 33.18 -44.49
C GLN A 350 3.79 31.96 -44.01
N THR A 351 5.10 32.11 -43.85
CA THR A 351 5.99 31.02 -43.41
C THR A 351 6.65 31.38 -42.08
N LEU A 352 6.53 30.50 -41.09
CA LEU A 352 7.06 30.64 -39.73
C LEU A 352 8.10 29.56 -39.46
N THR A 353 9.08 29.86 -38.60
CA THR A 353 9.90 28.83 -37.95
C THR A 353 9.44 28.67 -36.51
N VAL A 354 8.98 27.48 -36.17
CA VAL A 354 8.55 27.13 -34.81
C VAL A 354 9.62 26.29 -34.15
N GLN A 355 9.95 26.64 -32.91
CA GLN A 355 10.86 25.92 -32.03
C GLN A 355 10.06 25.22 -30.92
N VAL A 356 10.45 24.00 -30.59
CA VAL A 356 10.01 23.30 -29.38
C VAL A 356 11.21 23.07 -28.47
N SER A 357 11.01 23.24 -27.16
CA SER A 357 12.00 22.96 -26.12
C SER A 357 11.39 22.13 -25.01
N ASP A 358 12.11 21.15 -24.49
CA ASP A 358 11.78 20.36 -23.28
C ASP A 358 12.23 21.04 -21.96
N GLY A 359 12.92 22.17 -22.06
CA GLY A 359 13.53 22.90 -20.95
C GLY A 359 15.07 22.85 -20.94
N THR A 360 15.68 21.92 -21.67
CA THR A 360 17.13 21.67 -21.71
C THR A 360 17.68 21.79 -23.14
N ARG A 361 16.93 21.30 -24.13
CA ARG A 361 17.29 21.21 -25.54
C ARG A 361 16.17 21.79 -26.40
N THR A 362 16.46 22.03 -27.69
CA THR A 362 15.50 22.66 -28.61
C THR A 362 15.61 22.14 -30.03
N THR A 363 14.49 22.05 -30.73
CA THR A 363 14.39 21.66 -32.15
C THR A 363 13.50 22.63 -32.91
N THR A 364 13.74 22.85 -34.20
CA THR A 364 12.96 23.79 -35.04
C THR A 364 12.31 23.12 -36.24
N ILE A 365 11.19 23.67 -36.72
CA ILE A 365 10.44 23.23 -37.90
C ILE A 365 9.80 24.42 -38.65
N GLU A 366 9.61 24.28 -39.96
CA GLU A 366 8.90 25.26 -40.78
C GLU A 366 7.37 25.04 -40.75
N VAL A 367 6.59 26.12 -40.70
CA VAL A 367 5.12 26.14 -40.72
C VAL A 367 4.58 27.15 -41.74
N LYS A 368 3.73 26.73 -42.67
CA LYS A 368 3.05 27.59 -43.67
C LYS A 368 1.59 27.85 -43.30
N LEU A 369 1.12 29.08 -43.44
CA LEU A 369 -0.25 29.51 -43.18
C LEU A 369 -0.83 30.13 -44.46
N ASN A 370 -1.95 29.61 -44.99
CA ASN A 370 -2.51 29.99 -46.29
C ASN A 370 -3.93 30.58 -46.15
N GLU A 371 -4.20 31.77 -46.70
CA GLU A 371 -5.48 32.51 -46.57
C GLU A 371 -6.55 32.19 -47.65
N ARG A 372 -7.84 32.50 -47.39
CA ARG A 372 -9.01 32.35 -48.32
C ARG A 372 -10.00 33.53 -48.23
N ASN A 373 -10.74 33.87 -49.29
CA ASN A 373 -11.56 35.12 -49.42
C ASN A 373 -13.04 35.08 -48.89
N VAL A 374 -13.61 36.23 -48.42
CA VAL A 374 -15.00 36.56 -47.95
C VAL A 374 -15.49 38.02 -48.29
N ASP A 375 -16.69 38.25 -48.90
CA ASP A 375 -17.28 39.58 -49.36
C ASP A 375 -18.25 40.37 -48.39
N ASP A 376 -18.21 41.75 -48.21
CA ASP A 376 -19.02 42.57 -47.21
C ASP A 376 -19.54 44.05 -47.57
N VAL A 377 -20.76 44.55 -47.15
CA VAL A 377 -21.30 46.00 -47.19
C VAL A 377 -22.43 46.35 -46.11
N ALA A 378 -22.60 47.60 -45.55
CA ALA A 378 -23.46 48.01 -44.35
C ALA A 378 -24.59 49.15 -44.46
N LEU A 379 -25.57 49.31 -43.49
CA LEU A 379 -26.85 50.15 -43.45
C LEU A 379 -27.12 51.12 -42.20
N THR A 380 -28.11 52.08 -42.23
CA THR A 380 -28.44 53.23 -41.26
C THR A 380 -29.79 53.22 -40.43
N SER A 381 -29.99 54.02 -39.33
CA SER A 381 -31.25 54.03 -38.46
C SER A 381 -31.63 55.31 -37.60
N ILE A 382 -32.89 55.43 -37.11
CA ILE A 382 -33.42 56.43 -36.10
C ILE A 382 -34.10 55.73 -34.89
N SER A 383 -33.97 56.21 -33.63
CA SER A 383 -34.55 55.58 -32.41
C SER A 383 -34.87 56.53 -31.22
N GLY A 384 -35.65 56.06 -30.23
CA GLY A 384 -35.98 56.80 -28.99
C GLY A 384 -36.80 56.01 -27.94
N THR A 385 -37.30 56.67 -26.87
CA THR A 385 -38.07 56.03 -25.77
C THR A 385 -39.29 56.83 -25.25
N VAL A 386 -40.38 56.16 -24.84
CA VAL A 386 -41.54 56.78 -24.16
C VAL A 386 -41.57 56.38 -22.69
N THR A 387 -41.70 57.32 -21.74
CA THR A 387 -41.50 57.08 -20.28
C THR A 387 -42.59 57.72 -19.39
N ARG A 388 -42.66 57.38 -18.09
CA ARG A 388 -43.59 58.00 -17.12
C ARG A 388 -42.94 59.10 -16.27
N ALA A 389 -43.70 60.13 -15.85
CA ALA A 389 -43.19 61.18 -14.97
C ALA A 389 -43.00 60.64 -13.55
N ASN A 390 -41.76 60.73 -13.05
CA ASN A 390 -41.37 60.49 -11.67
C ASN A 390 -41.29 59.02 -11.16
N ARG A 391 -40.23 58.33 -11.59
CA ARG A 391 -39.34 57.64 -10.63
C ARG A 391 -38.07 58.48 -10.51
N SER A 392 -38.02 59.43 -9.57
CA SER A 392 -36.77 60.11 -9.21
C SER A 392 -35.85 59.13 -8.49
N THR A 393 -34.92 58.54 -9.23
CA THR A 393 -33.56 58.30 -8.77
C THR A 393 -32.66 58.99 -9.77
N GLY A 394 -31.78 59.88 -9.31
CA GLY A 394 -30.98 60.76 -10.14
C GLY A 394 -30.38 60.09 -11.39
N GLY A 395 -30.47 60.79 -12.52
CA GLY A 395 -29.67 60.53 -13.72
C GLY A 395 -30.06 59.34 -14.61
N GLY A 396 -31.10 58.57 -14.31
CA GLY A 396 -31.47 57.37 -15.08
C GLY A 396 -32.91 57.41 -15.61
N ALA A 397 -33.06 57.04 -16.88
CA ALA A 397 -34.30 56.91 -17.66
C ALA A 397 -35.58 56.66 -16.86
N GLY A 398 -36.62 57.47 -17.12
CA GLY A 398 -37.98 57.14 -16.71
C GLY A 398 -38.35 55.75 -17.19
N VAL A 399 -39.15 55.01 -16.41
CA VAL A 399 -39.52 53.63 -16.78
C VAL A 399 -40.27 53.66 -18.10
N GLY A 400 -39.76 52.93 -19.09
CA GLY A 400 -40.30 52.96 -20.43
C GLY A 400 -41.64 52.24 -20.57
N ILE A 401 -42.47 52.74 -21.48
CA ILE A 401 -43.85 52.32 -21.70
C ILE A 401 -43.96 51.63 -23.06
N GLY A 402 -44.24 50.33 -23.06
CA GLY A 402 -44.47 49.54 -24.28
C GLY A 402 -45.85 49.72 -24.91
N GLY A 403 -45.95 49.35 -26.19
CA GLY A 403 -47.20 49.34 -26.97
C GLY A 403 -47.67 50.71 -27.45
N ARG A 404 -46.85 51.77 -27.35
CA ARG A 404 -47.22 53.12 -27.80
C ARG A 404 -46.90 53.26 -29.29
N THR A 405 -47.87 53.70 -30.08
CA THR A 405 -47.67 53.98 -31.50
C THR A 405 -46.77 55.21 -31.68
N VAL A 406 -45.71 55.05 -32.48
CA VAL A 406 -44.76 56.10 -32.86
C VAL A 406 -44.71 56.19 -34.37
N THR A 407 -44.87 57.40 -34.91
CA THR A 407 -44.97 57.63 -36.35
C THR A 407 -43.80 58.46 -36.86
N LEU A 408 -43.10 57.96 -37.88
CA LEU A 408 -42.05 58.67 -38.62
C LEU A 408 -42.64 59.38 -39.83
N ILE A 409 -42.36 60.67 -39.95
CA ILE A 409 -42.91 61.56 -40.96
C ILE A 409 -41.75 62.18 -41.77
N GLY A 410 -41.85 62.13 -43.09
CA GLY A 410 -40.85 62.69 -44.01
C GLY A 410 -40.92 64.21 -44.15
N SER A 411 -39.93 64.81 -44.82
CA SER A 411 -39.85 66.27 -45.07
C SER A 411 -41.05 66.85 -45.84
N ASN A 412 -41.79 66.01 -46.56
CA ASN A 412 -42.99 66.39 -47.32
C ASN A 412 -44.29 66.20 -46.50
N ASN A 413 -44.17 65.99 -45.19
CA ASN A 413 -45.26 65.76 -44.23
C ASN A 413 -46.08 64.47 -44.47
N ASN A 414 -45.53 63.52 -45.23
CA ASN A 414 -46.11 62.20 -45.45
C ASN A 414 -45.61 61.21 -44.39
N VAL A 415 -46.49 60.31 -43.92
CA VAL A 415 -46.11 59.21 -43.03
C VAL A 415 -45.26 58.21 -43.81
N LEU A 416 -44.04 57.97 -43.33
CA LEU A 416 -43.09 57.04 -43.96
C LEU A 416 -43.10 55.67 -43.30
N ALA A 417 -43.24 55.62 -41.99
CA ALA A 417 -43.32 54.39 -41.23
C ALA A 417 -44.02 54.63 -39.88
N THR A 418 -44.63 53.59 -39.34
CA THR A 418 -45.19 53.57 -37.99
C THR A 418 -44.66 52.33 -37.27
N THR A 419 -44.32 52.48 -36.00
CA THR A 419 -43.89 51.37 -35.13
C THR A 419 -44.56 51.49 -33.77
N THR A 420 -44.40 50.47 -32.93
CA THR A 420 -44.86 50.49 -31.54
C THR A 420 -43.68 50.32 -30.58
N THR A 421 -43.68 51.02 -29.46
CA THR A 421 -42.62 50.86 -28.46
C THR A 421 -42.58 49.43 -27.89
N ALA A 422 -41.37 48.90 -27.69
CA ALA A 422 -41.13 47.65 -26.98
C ALA A 422 -41.46 47.78 -25.49
N SER A 423 -41.52 46.67 -24.75
CA SER A 423 -41.90 46.63 -23.33
C SER A 423 -41.08 47.58 -22.43
N ASN A 424 -39.83 47.87 -22.80
CA ASN A 424 -38.94 48.81 -22.13
C ASN A 424 -39.08 50.27 -22.59
N GLY A 425 -40.12 50.59 -23.37
CA GLY A 425 -40.41 51.91 -23.92
C GLY A 425 -39.65 52.32 -25.17
N SER A 426 -38.72 51.49 -25.67
CA SER A 426 -37.88 51.84 -26.83
C SER A 426 -38.55 51.58 -28.18
N TYR A 427 -38.18 52.35 -29.21
CA TYR A 427 -38.57 52.12 -30.60
C TYR A 427 -37.43 52.48 -31.55
N ARG A 428 -37.46 51.92 -32.78
CA ARG A 428 -36.45 52.16 -33.82
C ARG A 428 -37.05 52.05 -35.22
N PHE A 429 -36.50 52.83 -36.15
CA PHE A 429 -36.72 52.76 -37.60
C PHE A 429 -35.38 52.46 -38.29
N ASP A 430 -35.32 51.37 -39.04
CA ASP A 430 -34.14 50.89 -39.77
C ASP A 430 -34.20 51.21 -41.26
N GLY A 431 -33.03 51.25 -41.91
CA GLY A 431 -32.93 51.51 -43.35
C GLY A 431 -33.31 52.93 -43.73
N VAL A 432 -33.17 53.88 -42.80
CA VAL A 432 -33.57 55.27 -43.02
C VAL A 432 -32.53 55.94 -43.91
N VAL A 433 -32.94 56.32 -45.12
CA VAL A 433 -32.08 57.05 -46.06
C VAL A 433 -31.66 58.40 -45.47
N PRO A 434 -30.45 58.91 -45.77
CA PRO A 434 -30.01 60.21 -45.28
C PRO A 434 -31.01 61.33 -45.65
N GLY A 435 -31.40 62.17 -44.69
CA GLY A 435 -32.46 63.19 -44.86
C GLY A 435 -32.99 63.77 -43.54
N THR A 436 -34.02 64.62 -43.63
CA THR A 436 -34.66 65.29 -42.47
C THR A 436 -36.07 64.76 -42.20
N TYR A 437 -36.39 64.48 -40.94
CA TYR A 437 -37.60 63.77 -40.51
C TYR A 437 -38.27 64.41 -39.29
N SER A 438 -39.52 64.01 -39.00
CA SER A 438 -40.25 64.29 -37.76
C SER A 438 -40.81 63.01 -37.14
N VAL A 439 -40.98 62.97 -35.83
CA VAL A 439 -41.55 61.84 -35.07
C VAL A 439 -42.70 62.32 -34.18
N GLN A 440 -43.84 61.63 -34.26
CA GLN A 440 -45.05 61.95 -33.49
C GLN A 440 -45.47 60.80 -32.57
N PHE A 441 -45.90 61.15 -31.34
CA PHE A 441 -46.35 60.22 -30.29
C PHE A 441 -47.85 60.37 -30.01
N THR A 442 -48.53 59.26 -29.70
CA THR A 442 -49.94 59.25 -29.27
C THR A 442 -50.05 59.36 -27.74
N ASN A 443 -50.83 60.33 -27.24
CA ASN A 443 -51.13 60.53 -25.80
C ASN A 443 -49.88 60.60 -24.89
N GLY A 444 -48.85 61.34 -25.31
CA GLY A 444 -47.67 61.63 -24.49
C GLY A 444 -47.07 62.98 -24.86
N LEU A 445 -46.48 63.69 -23.89
CA LEU A 445 -45.78 64.95 -24.14
C LEU A 445 -44.37 64.66 -24.67
N ALA A 446 -44.05 65.08 -25.90
CA ALA A 446 -42.76 64.82 -26.53
C ALA A 446 -41.60 65.56 -25.84
N THR A 447 -40.41 64.96 -25.87
CA THR A 447 -39.14 65.51 -25.37
C THR A 447 -38.02 65.01 -26.28
N SER A 448 -37.06 65.86 -26.68
CA SER A 448 -35.93 65.41 -27.51
C SER A 448 -34.72 66.32 -27.37
N ALA A 449 -33.52 65.74 -27.45
CA ALA A 449 -32.26 66.49 -27.59
C ALA A 449 -31.89 66.76 -29.06
N THR A 450 -32.57 66.10 -30.01
CA THR A 450 -32.37 66.24 -31.45
C THR A 450 -33.68 66.66 -32.12
N GLY A 451 -33.68 67.82 -32.80
CA GLY A 451 -34.89 68.42 -33.39
C GLY A 451 -35.66 69.38 -32.46
N SER A 452 -36.80 69.88 -32.91
CA SER A 452 -37.66 70.88 -32.25
C SER A 452 -38.96 70.25 -31.72
N VAL A 453 -39.28 70.48 -30.45
CA VAL A 453 -40.41 69.84 -29.74
C VAL A 453 -41.66 70.73 -29.73
N SER A 454 -42.84 70.16 -30.03
CA SER A 454 -44.15 70.82 -29.89
C SER A 454 -45.24 69.79 -29.57
N GLY A 455 -45.87 69.91 -28.39
CA GLY A 455 -46.91 68.98 -27.94
C GLY A 455 -46.42 67.52 -27.93
N SER A 456 -47.04 66.67 -28.74
CA SER A 456 -46.65 65.25 -28.87
C SER A 456 -45.71 64.95 -30.05
N THR A 457 -45.09 65.97 -30.67
CA THR A 457 -44.27 65.82 -31.88
C THR A 457 -42.86 66.42 -31.73
N VAL A 458 -41.86 65.76 -32.32
CA VAL A 458 -40.48 66.26 -32.50
C VAL A 458 -40.21 66.41 -33.99
N SER A 459 -39.81 67.60 -34.43
CA SER A 459 -39.61 67.97 -35.84
C SER A 459 -38.15 68.32 -36.15
N ASN A 460 -37.75 68.41 -37.42
CA ASN A 460 -36.40 68.79 -37.86
C ASN A 460 -35.24 67.86 -37.42
N ILE A 461 -35.41 66.54 -37.51
CA ILE A 461 -34.40 65.52 -37.16
C ILE A 461 -33.55 65.18 -38.39
N SER A 462 -32.24 65.45 -38.38
CA SER A 462 -31.32 65.23 -39.52
C SER A 462 -30.54 63.90 -39.41
N VAL A 463 -30.48 63.10 -40.49
CA VAL A 463 -29.79 61.79 -40.57
C VAL A 463 -28.76 61.76 -41.71
N ALA A 464 -27.53 61.33 -41.44
CA ALA A 464 -26.43 61.19 -42.42
C ALA A 464 -26.16 59.72 -42.84
N ALA A 465 -25.40 59.49 -43.91
CA ALA A 465 -25.01 58.15 -44.36
C ALA A 465 -24.16 57.42 -43.29
N GLY A 466 -24.46 56.16 -43.03
CA GLY A 466 -23.86 55.37 -41.93
C GLY A 466 -24.32 55.77 -40.51
N ALA A 467 -25.17 56.79 -40.33
CA ALA A 467 -25.50 57.31 -39.02
C ALA A 467 -26.67 56.59 -38.31
N THR A 468 -26.62 56.60 -36.97
CA THR A 468 -27.74 56.24 -36.08
C THR A 468 -28.14 57.47 -35.24
N VAL A 469 -29.40 57.91 -35.36
CA VAL A 469 -29.92 59.06 -34.58
C VAL A 469 -30.80 58.56 -33.43
N ALA A 470 -30.52 58.96 -32.19
CA ALA A 470 -31.21 58.48 -30.99
C ALA A 470 -31.83 59.63 -30.15
N GLN A 471 -32.57 59.29 -29.09
CA GLN A 471 -33.10 60.18 -28.03
C GLN A 471 -34.28 61.10 -28.40
N VAL A 472 -35.23 60.59 -29.20
CA VAL A 472 -36.50 61.26 -29.51
C VAL A 472 -37.63 60.63 -28.65
N ASN A 473 -38.15 61.30 -27.60
CA ASN A 473 -38.84 60.68 -26.43
C ASN A 473 -40.22 61.31 -26.00
N ALA A 474 -40.96 60.80 -24.97
CA ALA A 474 -42.23 61.38 -24.40
C ALA A 474 -42.66 61.01 -22.91
N VAL A 475 -43.62 61.72 -22.23
CA VAL A 475 -44.07 61.59 -20.75
C VAL A 475 -45.62 61.73 -20.40
N LEU A 476 -46.18 61.18 -19.25
CA LEU A 476 -47.62 61.10 -18.72
C LEU A 476 -47.87 61.43 -17.17
N ILE A 477 -49.11 61.70 -16.63
CA ILE A 477 -49.51 62.34 -15.28
C ILE A 477 -50.60 61.58 -14.37
N ASP A 478 -50.59 61.62 -12.98
CA ASP A 478 -51.53 60.91 -12.00
C ASP A 478 -51.61 61.35 -10.47
N PRO A 479 -52.53 60.83 -9.58
CA PRO A 479 -52.41 60.85 -8.09
C PRO A 479 -51.75 59.62 -7.39
N SER A 480 -50.81 59.85 -6.46
CA SER A 480 -49.94 58.83 -5.83
C SER A 480 -49.44 59.15 -4.41
N GLY A 481 -48.94 58.13 -3.68
CA GLY A 481 -48.43 58.27 -2.30
C GLY A 481 -47.85 57.00 -1.67
N VAL A 482 -47.66 56.99 -0.34
CA VAL A 482 -47.13 55.85 0.46
C VAL A 482 -48.01 55.59 1.68
N VAL A 483 -48.36 54.33 1.96
CA VAL A 483 -49.00 53.92 3.21
C VAL A 483 -47.94 53.60 4.27
N TYR A 484 -48.09 54.04 5.53
CA TYR A 484 -47.05 53.92 6.58
C TYR A 484 -47.57 53.75 8.02
N ASP A 485 -46.73 53.25 8.93
CA ASP A 485 -47.02 53.03 10.37
C ASP A 485 -47.09 54.37 11.12
N SER A 486 -48.23 54.66 11.76
CA SER A 486 -48.50 55.94 12.43
C SER A 486 -47.60 56.19 13.65
N VAL A 487 -47.12 55.13 14.30
CA VAL A 487 -46.24 55.18 15.48
C VAL A 487 -44.77 55.12 15.06
N ARG A 488 -44.40 54.13 14.26
CA ARG A 488 -43.00 53.85 13.90
C ARG A 488 -42.51 54.62 12.68
N ARG A 489 -43.41 55.28 11.93
CA ARG A 489 -43.09 56.15 10.79
C ARG A 489 -42.36 55.44 9.64
N ARG A 490 -42.69 54.17 9.38
CA ARG A 490 -42.09 53.34 8.31
C ARG A 490 -43.14 52.91 7.28
N PRO A 491 -42.78 52.76 5.98
CA PRO A 491 -43.71 52.27 4.96
C PRO A 491 -44.31 50.91 5.30
N ILE A 492 -45.56 50.69 4.89
CA ILE A 492 -46.31 49.45 5.10
C ILE A 492 -46.52 48.74 3.76
N SER A 493 -46.00 47.53 3.65
CA SER A 493 -46.31 46.60 2.57
C SER A 493 -47.62 45.87 2.78
N ASN A 494 -48.25 45.44 1.68
CA ASN A 494 -49.48 44.66 1.63
C ASN A 494 -50.73 45.38 2.14
N ALA A 495 -50.71 46.71 2.24
CA ALA A 495 -51.94 47.47 2.43
C ALA A 495 -52.73 47.50 1.12
N GLN A 496 -54.04 47.33 1.19
CA GLN A 496 -54.91 47.43 0.02
C GLN A 496 -55.44 48.86 -0.09
N VAL A 497 -55.18 49.52 -1.22
CA VAL A 497 -55.58 50.90 -1.53
C VAL A 497 -56.56 50.88 -2.69
N SER A 498 -57.68 51.57 -2.55
CA SER A 498 -58.76 51.57 -3.55
C SER A 498 -59.30 52.97 -3.78
N LEU A 499 -59.68 53.26 -5.02
CA LEU A 499 -60.28 54.51 -5.44
C LEU A 499 -61.80 54.37 -5.65
N TYR A 500 -62.56 55.32 -5.13
CA TYR A 500 -64.02 55.36 -5.18
C TYR A 500 -64.48 56.69 -5.78
N PHE A 501 -65.61 56.69 -6.49
CA PHE A 501 -66.28 57.88 -7.01
C PHE A 501 -67.77 57.80 -6.64
N GLY A 502 -68.32 58.87 -6.04
CA GLY A 502 -69.72 58.88 -5.60
C GLY A 502 -70.10 57.73 -4.65
N GLY A 503 -69.17 57.25 -3.83
CA GLY A 503 -69.36 56.13 -2.89
C GLY A 503 -69.18 54.73 -3.50
N THR A 504 -68.98 54.62 -4.82
CA THR A 504 -68.81 53.35 -5.52
C THR A 504 -67.37 53.18 -6.03
N LYS A 505 -66.84 51.96 -5.91
CA LYS A 505 -66.14 51.31 -7.03
C LYS A 505 -65.68 52.14 -8.23
N VAL A 506 -64.52 52.83 -8.29
CA VAL A 506 -64.09 53.35 -9.61
C VAL A 506 -63.87 52.17 -10.55
N SER A 507 -64.55 52.16 -11.69
CA SER A 507 -64.40 51.09 -12.66
C SER A 507 -63.02 51.14 -13.29
N ASN A 508 -62.42 49.98 -13.51
CA ASN A 508 -61.15 49.85 -14.23
C ASN A 508 -61.20 50.47 -15.64
N SER A 509 -62.37 50.60 -16.25
CA SER A 509 -62.54 51.31 -17.55
C SER A 509 -62.33 52.84 -17.47
N TRP A 510 -62.35 53.41 -16.26
CA TRP A 510 -62.03 54.82 -16.00
C TRP A 510 -60.57 55.00 -15.57
N LEU A 511 -59.82 53.90 -15.48
CA LEU A 511 -58.39 53.91 -15.21
C LEU A 511 -57.65 53.54 -16.48
N ASP A 512 -56.51 54.17 -16.71
CA ASP A 512 -55.60 53.69 -17.75
C ASP A 512 -54.83 52.48 -17.20
N LEU A 513 -55.43 51.30 -17.35
CA LEU A 513 -54.87 50.03 -16.89
C LEU A 513 -53.63 49.57 -17.67
N THR A 514 -53.31 50.23 -18.78
CA THR A 514 -52.10 49.89 -19.54
C THR A 514 -50.83 50.46 -18.91
N ILE A 515 -50.97 51.42 -17.99
CA ILE A 515 -49.84 52.11 -17.34
C ILE A 515 -50.02 52.31 -15.83
N GLY A 516 -51.25 52.39 -15.33
CA GLY A 516 -51.58 52.37 -13.91
C GLY A 516 -52.01 50.98 -13.45
N GLY A 517 -52.01 50.73 -12.14
CA GLY A 517 -52.63 49.53 -11.60
C GLY A 517 -54.15 49.61 -11.73
N ALA A 518 -54.79 48.44 -11.80
CA ALA A 518 -56.22 48.34 -11.57
C ALA A 518 -56.61 48.99 -10.23
N ASN A 519 -57.89 49.28 -10.08
CA ASN A 519 -58.42 49.54 -8.76
C ASN A 519 -58.20 48.32 -7.84
N ASP A 520 -58.19 48.52 -6.51
CA ASP A 520 -57.68 47.52 -5.54
C ASP A 520 -56.18 47.25 -5.65
N GLN A 521 -55.36 48.28 -5.49
CA GLN A 521 -53.90 48.10 -5.46
C GLN A 521 -53.44 47.56 -4.12
N GLN A 522 -52.44 46.68 -4.15
CA GLN A 522 -51.75 46.22 -2.95
C GLN A 522 -50.35 46.82 -2.91
N THR A 523 -49.99 47.45 -1.79
CA THR A 523 -48.70 48.15 -1.66
C THR A 523 -47.51 47.17 -1.55
N GLY A 524 -46.37 47.54 -2.13
CA GLY A 524 -45.10 46.81 -1.98
C GLY A 524 -44.33 47.20 -0.72
N ALA A 525 -43.07 46.74 -0.58
CA ALA A 525 -42.18 47.05 0.54
C ALA A 525 -41.91 48.56 0.74
N ASP A 526 -42.05 49.35 -0.33
CA ASP A 526 -41.94 50.80 -0.32
C ASP A 526 -43.24 51.52 0.08
N GLY A 527 -44.31 50.76 0.31
CA GLY A 527 -45.65 51.22 0.70
C GLY A 527 -46.39 52.01 -0.37
N ARG A 528 -45.92 52.03 -1.62
CA ARG A 528 -46.42 52.95 -2.66
C ARG A 528 -47.75 52.53 -3.29
N TYR A 529 -48.55 53.52 -3.70
CA TYR A 529 -49.74 53.36 -4.54
C TYR A 529 -49.87 54.51 -5.55
N SER A 530 -50.60 54.29 -6.66
CA SER A 530 -50.80 55.30 -7.73
C SER A 530 -52.01 54.95 -8.60
N PHE A 531 -52.93 55.88 -8.86
CA PHE A 531 -54.07 55.65 -9.76
C PHE A 531 -54.00 56.57 -10.96
N ILE A 532 -54.04 56.02 -12.17
CA ILE A 532 -54.01 56.81 -13.42
C ILE A 532 -55.42 56.86 -13.99
N LEU A 533 -56.05 58.05 -13.95
CA LEU A 533 -57.37 58.27 -14.53
C LEU A 533 -57.27 58.35 -16.07
N ALA A 534 -58.13 57.63 -16.78
CA ALA A 534 -58.25 57.74 -18.22
C ALA A 534 -59.00 59.03 -18.61
N SER A 535 -58.82 59.52 -19.85
CA SER A 535 -59.57 60.69 -20.36
C SER A 535 -61.09 60.48 -20.44
N THR A 536 -61.54 59.24 -20.27
CA THR A 536 -62.96 58.84 -20.19
C THR A 536 -63.53 58.93 -18.77
N ALA A 537 -62.71 59.17 -17.75
CA ALA A 537 -63.15 59.29 -16.37
C ALA A 537 -63.97 60.57 -16.16
N ALA A 538 -64.98 60.51 -15.29
CA ALA A 538 -65.82 61.65 -15.00
C ALA A 538 -65.11 62.68 -14.11
N SER A 539 -65.43 63.97 -14.29
CA SER A 539 -65.07 65.02 -13.32
C SER A 539 -65.89 64.89 -12.04
N GLY A 540 -65.28 65.15 -10.88
CA GLY A 540 -65.93 65.17 -9.56
C GLY A 540 -65.05 64.63 -8.44
N THR A 541 -65.67 64.28 -7.29
CA THR A 541 -64.95 63.86 -6.08
C THR A 541 -64.63 62.37 -6.06
N TYR A 542 -63.33 62.08 -6.01
CA TYR A 542 -62.75 60.76 -5.82
C TYR A 542 -62.31 60.58 -4.36
N GLN A 543 -62.47 59.37 -3.82
CA GLN A 543 -62.08 59.01 -2.47
C GLN A 543 -61.13 57.81 -2.48
N ILE A 544 -60.01 57.92 -1.78
CA ILE A 544 -59.12 56.80 -1.47
C ILE A 544 -59.58 56.12 -0.18
N ARG A 545 -59.65 54.79 -0.20
CA ARG A 545 -59.84 53.95 0.98
C ARG A 545 -58.66 52.99 1.11
N VAL A 546 -58.20 52.78 2.35
CA VAL A 546 -57.08 51.91 2.67
C VAL A 546 -57.51 50.86 3.69
N ALA A 547 -57.16 49.60 3.45
CA ALA A 547 -57.23 48.51 4.40
C ALA A 547 -55.80 48.05 4.74
N GLY A 548 -55.49 47.97 6.03
CA GLY A 548 -54.18 47.57 6.52
C GLY A 548 -53.95 46.06 6.45
N PRO A 549 -52.68 45.62 6.34
CA PRO A 549 -52.32 44.22 6.48
C PRO A 549 -52.46 43.77 7.96
N ALA A 550 -52.38 42.45 8.19
CA ALA A 550 -52.39 41.90 9.56
C ALA A 550 -51.37 42.58 10.48
N GLY A 551 -51.81 42.95 11.69
CA GLY A 551 -51.01 43.74 12.63
C GLY A 551 -51.30 45.25 12.60
N TYR A 552 -52.14 45.73 11.68
CA TYR A 552 -52.61 47.11 11.62
C TYR A 552 -54.13 47.19 11.59
N THR A 553 -54.70 48.33 11.96
CA THR A 553 -56.14 48.57 11.91
C THR A 553 -56.62 48.78 10.46
N ASN A 554 -57.86 48.38 10.17
CA ASN A 554 -58.51 48.49 8.85
C ASN A 554 -59.40 49.72 8.69
N THR A 555 -59.19 50.71 9.55
CA THR A 555 -59.95 51.97 9.59
C THR A 555 -58.99 53.14 9.51
N GLU A 556 -59.51 54.35 9.34
CA GLU A 556 -58.70 55.57 9.46
C GLU A 556 -57.91 55.57 10.78
N SER A 557 -56.66 56.02 10.73
CA SER A 557 -55.80 56.12 11.92
C SER A 557 -56.45 57.02 12.98
N THR A 558 -56.59 56.47 14.18
CA THR A 558 -57.06 57.18 15.37
C THR A 558 -55.94 57.99 16.01
N LEU A 559 -54.68 57.60 15.75
CA LEU A 559 -53.49 58.32 16.20
C LEU A 559 -53.14 59.53 15.30
N ILE A 560 -53.37 59.46 13.98
CA ILE A 560 -53.16 60.56 13.00
C ILE A 560 -54.35 60.66 12.01
N ARG A 561 -55.22 61.66 12.22
CA ARG A 561 -56.45 61.85 11.44
C ARG A 561 -56.23 62.54 10.09
N SER A 562 -57.06 62.22 9.09
CA SER A 562 -57.01 62.78 7.74
C SER A 562 -57.43 64.26 7.70
N SER A 563 -56.93 64.99 6.70
CA SER A 563 -57.14 66.43 6.55
C SER A 563 -58.33 66.81 5.66
N GLY A 564 -59.18 65.85 5.29
CA GLY A 564 -60.42 66.09 4.53
C GLY A 564 -60.28 65.96 3.00
N THR A 565 -60.99 66.84 2.25
CA THR A 565 -61.02 66.87 0.77
C THR A 565 -60.14 67.99 0.20
N VAL A 566 -59.44 67.74 -0.92
CA VAL A 566 -58.64 68.75 -1.64
C VAL A 566 -59.03 68.88 -3.11
N SER A 567 -58.89 70.07 -3.71
CA SER A 567 -59.10 70.31 -5.16
C SER A 567 -57.76 70.72 -5.79
N PRO A 568 -57.19 69.94 -6.74
CA PRO A 568 -55.92 70.28 -7.40
C PRO A 568 -56.03 71.49 -8.33
N SER A 569 -54.90 72.16 -8.57
CA SER A 569 -54.77 73.23 -9.56
C SER A 569 -55.04 72.72 -10.99
N LEU A 570 -55.31 73.59 -11.96
CA LEU A 570 -55.50 73.22 -13.38
C LEU A 570 -54.21 73.47 -14.20
N GLY A 571 -54.07 72.77 -15.32
CA GLY A 571 -52.95 72.93 -16.26
C GLY A 571 -52.22 71.64 -16.63
N GLY A 572 -52.73 70.47 -16.21
CA GLY A 572 -52.14 69.17 -16.54
C GLY A 572 -50.75 68.96 -15.92
N GLY A 573 -50.46 69.58 -14.77
CA GLY A 573 -49.22 69.43 -14.00
C GLY A 573 -49.33 68.44 -12.83
N LEU A 574 -48.49 68.60 -11.80
CA LEU A 574 -48.48 67.77 -10.57
C LEU A 574 -48.45 68.67 -9.31
N ASP A 575 -49.37 68.46 -8.39
CA ASP A 575 -49.45 69.13 -7.09
C ASP A 575 -49.09 68.12 -5.97
N ASN A 576 -48.00 68.34 -5.23
CA ASN A 576 -47.58 67.43 -4.16
C ASN A 576 -48.23 67.79 -2.81
N VAL A 577 -48.87 66.81 -2.14
CA VAL A 577 -49.44 66.96 -0.79
C VAL A 577 -48.34 67.17 0.25
N GLN A 578 -47.27 66.39 0.12
CA GLN A 578 -46.09 66.52 0.96
C GLN A 578 -44.85 66.64 0.07
N SER A 579 -43.85 67.37 0.55
CA SER A 579 -42.65 67.66 -0.26
C SER A 579 -41.79 66.42 -0.55
N GLN A 580 -41.80 65.45 0.35
CA GLN A 580 -41.03 64.21 0.23
C GLN A 580 -41.82 63.11 -0.47
N ALA A 581 -41.12 62.19 -1.13
CA ALA A 581 -41.72 61.08 -1.88
C ALA A 581 -41.73 59.73 -1.13
N THR A 582 -41.36 59.73 0.16
CA THR A 582 -41.28 58.55 1.03
C THR A 582 -42.07 58.80 2.32
N ALA A 583 -42.33 57.74 3.09
CA ALA A 583 -43.05 57.86 4.37
C ALA A 583 -42.44 58.97 5.28
N PRO A 584 -43.27 59.77 5.97
CA PRO A 584 -42.80 60.87 6.81
C PRO A 584 -41.98 60.36 8.00
N THR A 585 -40.87 61.02 8.32
CA THR A 585 -40.06 60.75 9.52
C THR A 585 -40.51 61.60 10.73
N GLY A 586 -39.95 61.36 11.92
CA GLY A 586 -40.49 61.85 13.21
C GLY A 586 -40.71 63.37 13.34
N THR A 587 -40.07 64.20 12.53
CA THR A 587 -40.23 65.67 12.51
C THR A 587 -40.96 66.22 11.29
N GLN A 588 -41.28 65.38 10.31
CA GLN A 588 -41.92 65.78 9.06
C GLN A 588 -43.45 65.88 9.22
N ALA A 589 -44.07 66.77 8.45
CA ALA A 589 -45.52 66.92 8.44
C ALA A 589 -46.19 65.62 8.00
N THR A 590 -47.30 65.26 8.64
CA THR A 590 -48.04 64.02 8.38
C THR A 590 -49.38 64.28 7.69
N THR A 591 -49.53 65.45 7.06
CA THR A 591 -50.76 65.90 6.40
C THR A 591 -51.13 65.00 5.22
N TYR A 592 -52.31 64.41 5.22
CA TYR A 592 -52.78 63.56 4.15
C TYR A 592 -54.27 63.75 3.89
N TYR A 593 -54.68 63.50 2.67
CA TYR A 593 -56.06 63.60 2.22
C TYR A 593 -56.55 62.24 1.74
N LEU A 594 -57.82 61.96 1.97
CA LEU A 594 -58.46 60.75 1.46
C LEU A 594 -59.50 61.07 0.39
N GLN A 595 -59.75 62.35 0.09
CA GLN A 595 -60.74 62.79 -0.90
C GLN A 595 -60.17 63.90 -1.80
N PHE A 596 -60.44 63.83 -3.11
CA PHE A 596 -59.87 64.70 -4.14
C PHE A 596 -60.96 65.09 -5.15
N ASN A 597 -61.10 66.37 -5.48
CA ASN A 597 -62.06 66.84 -6.49
C ASN A 597 -61.36 67.16 -7.80
N PHE A 598 -61.47 66.27 -8.80
CA PHE A 598 -60.77 66.39 -10.09
C PHE A 598 -61.67 66.92 -11.20
N THR A 599 -61.12 67.79 -12.05
CA THR A 599 -61.68 68.18 -13.36
C THR A 599 -60.90 67.47 -14.47
N ILE A 600 -61.58 66.67 -15.29
CA ILE A 600 -60.99 65.82 -16.34
C ILE A 600 -61.51 66.27 -17.72
N GLY A 601 -60.60 66.55 -18.65
CA GLY A 601 -60.90 66.99 -20.01
C GLY A 601 -59.82 66.61 -21.03
N THR A 602 -60.04 66.94 -22.31
CA THR A 602 -59.10 66.64 -23.41
C THR A 602 -58.09 67.77 -23.68
N ASP A 603 -58.28 68.95 -23.08
CA ASP A 603 -57.33 70.07 -23.11
C ASP A 603 -56.52 70.09 -21.81
N ALA A 604 -55.19 70.05 -21.96
CA ALA A 604 -54.26 70.06 -20.84
C ALA A 604 -54.34 71.36 -20.04
N ALA A 605 -54.66 72.51 -20.65
CA ALA A 605 -54.74 73.78 -19.96
C ALA A 605 -55.91 73.87 -18.96
N SER A 606 -56.96 73.07 -19.14
CA SER A 606 -58.18 73.06 -18.31
C SER A 606 -58.36 71.80 -17.47
N THR A 607 -57.44 70.85 -17.56
CA THR A 607 -57.49 69.59 -16.81
C THR A 607 -56.75 69.74 -15.48
N SER A 608 -57.28 69.16 -14.40
CA SER A 608 -56.63 69.17 -13.08
C SER A 608 -55.25 68.53 -13.12
N ASN A 609 -54.34 69.10 -12.34
CA ASN A 609 -53.05 68.54 -12.01
C ASN A 609 -53.23 67.22 -11.26
N GLY A 610 -52.29 66.28 -11.46
CA GLY A 610 -52.17 65.08 -10.64
C GLY A 610 -51.82 65.43 -9.18
N ILE A 611 -52.04 64.50 -8.25
CA ILE A 611 -51.73 64.71 -6.82
C ILE A 611 -50.62 63.77 -6.35
N GLY A 612 -49.40 64.28 -6.18
CA GLY A 612 -48.27 63.47 -5.72
C GLY A 612 -48.11 63.43 -4.20
N ASN A 613 -47.38 62.43 -3.71
CA ASN A 613 -46.90 62.34 -2.33
C ASN A 613 -47.96 62.43 -1.22
N ASN A 614 -49.14 61.87 -1.45
CA ASN A 614 -50.18 61.77 -0.43
C ASN A 614 -49.94 60.56 0.48
N HIS A 615 -49.16 60.73 1.57
CA HIS A 615 -48.76 59.62 2.44
C HIS A 615 -49.78 59.31 3.54
N ILE A 616 -50.32 58.08 3.59
CA ILE A 616 -51.46 57.69 4.43
C ILE A 616 -51.00 56.85 5.65
N PRO A 617 -51.27 57.25 6.92
CA PRO A 617 -50.90 56.48 8.11
C PRO A 617 -51.90 55.37 8.50
N LEU A 618 -51.42 54.30 9.12
CA LEU A 618 -52.20 53.23 9.77
C LEU A 618 -51.68 52.88 11.17
N ASP A 619 -52.57 52.54 12.11
CA ASP A 619 -52.22 52.25 13.51
C ASP A 619 -51.83 50.79 13.73
N PRO A 620 -50.73 50.49 14.44
CA PRO A 620 -50.36 49.12 14.80
C PRO A 620 -51.24 48.57 15.94
N ALA A 621 -51.58 47.27 15.89
CA ALA A 621 -52.32 46.57 16.95
C ALA A 621 -51.42 46.26 18.17
N ALA A 622 -51.90 46.49 19.41
CA ALA A 622 -51.17 46.20 20.65
C ALA A 622 -51.12 44.70 20.98
N ALA A 623 -50.03 44.23 21.61
CA ALA A 623 -49.81 42.81 21.91
C ALA A 623 -50.48 42.36 23.22
N PRO A 624 -51.03 41.12 23.29
CA PRO A 624 -51.71 40.60 24.48
C PRO A 624 -50.74 40.40 25.67
N LEU A 625 -51.21 40.69 26.88
CA LEU A 625 -50.50 40.41 28.13
C LEU A 625 -50.31 38.90 28.30
N ALA A 626 -49.09 38.44 28.60
CA ALA A 626 -48.77 37.03 28.76
C ALA A 626 -47.56 36.79 29.68
N PHE A 627 -47.50 35.63 30.34
CA PHE A 627 -46.28 35.19 31.04
C PHE A 627 -45.15 34.88 30.05
N THR A 628 -43.91 35.07 30.48
CA THR A 628 -42.71 34.89 29.64
C THR A 628 -41.56 34.25 30.38
N GLY A 629 -40.78 33.43 29.68
CA GLY A 629 -39.75 32.62 30.32
C GLY A 629 -40.33 31.39 31.01
N THR A 630 -41.58 31.03 30.68
CA THR A 630 -42.15 29.70 30.96
C THR A 630 -41.23 28.65 30.37
N ASN A 631 -40.75 27.74 31.21
CA ASN A 631 -39.81 26.68 30.84
C ASN A 631 -40.47 25.29 30.81
N ALA A 632 -41.79 25.23 30.92
CA ALA A 632 -42.57 24.00 30.84
C ALA A 632 -43.93 24.24 30.16
N THR A 633 -44.72 23.18 30.05
CA THR A 633 -46.14 23.24 29.69
C THR A 633 -46.97 22.50 30.73
N ASP A 634 -48.16 23.01 31.03
CA ASP A 634 -49.11 22.35 31.94
C ASP A 634 -49.77 21.11 31.31
N ALA A 635 -50.58 20.39 32.08
CA ALA A 635 -51.29 19.19 31.60
C ALA A 635 -52.29 19.49 30.46
N GLY A 636 -52.68 20.76 30.29
CA GLY A 636 -53.48 21.26 29.16
C GLY A 636 -52.65 21.75 27.98
N ASN A 637 -51.33 21.50 28.00
CA ASN A 637 -50.33 21.89 27.01
C ASN A 637 -50.20 23.42 26.81
N ARG A 638 -50.47 24.19 27.86
CA ARG A 638 -50.29 25.66 27.88
C ARG A 638 -48.96 26.01 28.52
N PRO A 639 -48.33 27.14 28.17
CA PRO A 639 -47.05 27.53 28.76
C PRO A 639 -47.13 27.61 30.29
N SER A 640 -46.17 27.01 31.00
CA SER A 640 -46.08 26.95 32.46
C SER A 640 -44.63 27.11 32.93
N TYR A 641 -44.43 27.28 34.24
CA TYR A 641 -43.10 27.21 34.84
C TYR A 641 -42.90 25.86 35.53
N ASN A 642 -41.69 25.33 35.48
CA ASN A 642 -41.25 24.23 36.31
C ASN A 642 -39.92 24.61 36.96
N PHE A 643 -39.86 24.64 38.28
CA PHE A 643 -38.63 24.92 39.01
C PHE A 643 -38.22 23.72 39.83
N ASN A 644 -36.93 23.40 39.79
CA ASN A 644 -36.36 22.34 40.59
C ASN A 644 -35.64 22.94 41.81
N TYR A 645 -35.77 22.30 42.96
CA TYR A 645 -35.02 22.66 44.16
C TYR A 645 -34.57 21.41 44.91
N ASN A 646 -33.36 21.42 45.48
CA ASN A 646 -32.88 20.29 46.27
C ASN A 646 -33.74 20.13 47.54
N GLU A 647 -33.92 18.92 48.04
CA GLU A 647 -34.58 18.67 49.33
C GLU A 647 -33.88 19.33 50.52
N GLY A 648 -34.55 19.41 51.68
CA GLY A 648 -33.99 19.95 52.92
C GLY A 648 -33.79 21.47 52.96
N ARG A 649 -34.53 22.24 52.14
CA ARG A 649 -34.37 23.71 52.09
C ARG A 649 -34.92 24.40 53.34
N SER A 650 -34.24 25.47 53.77
CA SER A 650 -34.68 26.31 54.88
C SER A 650 -35.82 27.25 54.48
N GLN A 651 -36.51 27.81 55.49
CA GLN A 651 -37.50 28.87 55.31
C GLN A 651 -36.96 30.04 54.47
N ASP A 652 -37.84 30.66 53.67
CA ASP A 652 -37.59 31.81 52.77
C ASP A 652 -36.64 31.51 51.60
N ALA A 653 -36.23 30.26 51.42
CA ALA A 653 -35.49 29.84 50.24
C ALA A 653 -36.30 30.13 48.97
N THR A 654 -35.70 30.87 48.03
CA THR A 654 -36.28 31.08 46.69
C THR A 654 -36.14 29.81 45.87
N LEU A 655 -37.26 29.34 45.33
CA LEU A 655 -37.35 28.10 44.56
C LEU A 655 -37.38 28.39 43.06
N GLY A 656 -37.92 29.56 42.67
CA GLY A 656 -38.00 29.99 41.28
C GLY A 656 -38.56 31.41 41.15
N THR A 657 -38.64 31.94 39.93
CA THR A 657 -39.17 33.29 39.68
C THR A 657 -39.92 33.34 38.35
N VAL A 658 -41.16 33.82 38.38
CA VAL A 658 -42.00 34.00 37.18
C VAL A 658 -41.92 35.42 36.61
N ALA A 659 -42.16 35.58 35.30
CA ALA A 659 -42.06 36.87 34.61
C ALA A 659 -43.14 37.04 33.53
N ALA A 660 -43.41 38.27 33.07
CA ALA A 660 -44.45 38.55 32.06
C ALA A 660 -44.05 39.63 31.04
N SER A 661 -44.61 39.53 29.81
CA SER A 661 -44.46 40.47 28.69
C SER A 661 -45.81 40.82 28.05
N GLY A 662 -45.79 41.72 27.06
CA GLY A 662 -47.01 42.25 26.46
C GLY A 662 -47.79 43.15 27.41
N GLY A 663 -48.95 43.62 26.96
CA GLY A 663 -49.74 44.62 27.67
C GLY A 663 -48.99 45.95 27.85
N TYR A 664 -49.49 46.78 28.75
CA TYR A 664 -48.86 48.08 29.05
C TYR A 664 -47.93 47.95 30.27
N SER A 665 -46.62 47.96 30.01
CA SER A 665 -45.60 47.49 30.97
C SER A 665 -45.48 48.24 32.30
N ALA A 666 -46.07 49.42 32.45
CA ALA A 666 -45.91 50.28 33.63
C ALA A 666 -46.76 49.86 34.85
N ASN A 667 -47.74 48.94 34.71
CA ASN A 667 -48.78 48.67 35.72
C ASN A 667 -48.85 47.20 36.20
N ARG A 668 -47.73 46.44 36.25
CA ARG A 668 -47.74 44.97 36.44
C ARG A 668 -47.59 44.47 37.89
N THR A 669 -48.41 43.48 38.33
CA THR A 669 -48.34 42.82 39.67
C THR A 669 -48.61 41.30 39.64
N PHE A 670 -48.01 40.51 40.56
CA PHE A 670 -48.08 39.03 40.64
C PHE A 670 -48.75 38.49 41.94
N SER A 671 -49.44 37.34 41.88
CA SER A 671 -50.02 36.66 43.06
C SER A 671 -50.22 35.14 42.87
N ILE A 672 -50.16 34.33 43.94
CA ILE A 672 -50.57 32.90 43.90
C ILE A 672 -52.07 32.81 44.13
N THR A 673 -52.76 32.10 43.24
CA THR A 673 -54.23 31.98 43.21
C THR A 673 -54.73 30.54 43.31
N GLY A 674 -53.85 29.53 43.19
CA GLY A 674 -54.20 28.11 43.31
C GLY A 674 -53.01 27.22 43.69
N GLY A 675 -53.29 25.99 44.15
CA GLY A 675 -52.27 24.96 44.44
C GLY A 675 -51.55 25.04 45.80
N ASN A 676 -51.80 26.09 46.59
CA ASN A 676 -51.07 26.37 47.84
C ASN A 676 -51.96 26.34 49.10
N THR A 677 -52.86 25.35 49.22
CA THR A 677 -53.81 25.27 50.35
C THR A 677 -53.17 24.87 51.68
N ASN A 678 -52.00 24.25 51.63
CA ASN A 678 -51.15 23.89 52.78
C ASN A 678 -50.29 25.07 53.27
N GLY A 679 -50.22 26.16 52.50
CA GLY A 679 -49.46 27.36 52.85
C GLY A 679 -47.94 27.18 52.80
N TRP A 680 -47.43 26.18 52.06
CA TRP A 680 -45.99 25.89 51.98
C TRP A 680 -45.21 26.90 51.14
N PHE A 681 -45.87 27.64 50.25
CA PHE A 681 -45.22 28.55 49.31
C PHE A 681 -45.71 30.00 49.41
N ALA A 682 -44.93 30.96 48.90
CA ALA A 682 -45.31 32.37 48.76
C ALA A 682 -44.76 32.96 47.44
N VAL A 683 -45.34 34.06 46.92
CA VAL A 683 -44.81 34.79 45.73
C VAL A 683 -44.67 36.30 45.98
N GLY A 684 -43.57 36.89 45.51
CA GLY A 684 -43.33 38.33 45.59
C GLY A 684 -44.12 39.15 44.56
N ALA A 685 -44.94 40.10 45.02
CA ALA A 685 -45.92 40.80 44.17
C ALA A 685 -45.33 41.70 43.07
N GLY A 686 -44.11 42.22 43.25
CA GLY A 686 -43.44 43.10 42.28
C GLY A 686 -42.36 42.42 41.43
N ASN A 687 -41.92 41.22 41.80
CA ASN A 687 -40.76 40.55 41.19
C ASN A 687 -41.01 39.08 40.80
N GLY A 688 -42.15 38.50 41.19
CA GLY A 688 -42.53 37.13 40.78
C GLY A 688 -41.74 36.00 41.45
N ALA A 689 -40.94 36.27 42.48
CA ALA A 689 -40.12 35.24 43.14
C ALA A 689 -40.97 34.33 44.03
N VAL A 690 -40.89 33.00 43.82
CA VAL A 690 -41.60 31.96 44.57
C VAL A 690 -40.68 31.39 45.66
N THR A 691 -41.12 31.36 46.92
CA THR A 691 -40.30 30.98 48.09
C THR A 691 -41.00 29.96 49.00
N LEU A 692 -40.22 29.23 49.82
CA LEU A 692 -40.72 28.37 50.91
C LEU A 692 -41.15 29.19 52.13
N THR A 693 -42.25 28.81 52.76
CA THR A 693 -42.66 29.33 54.07
C THR A 693 -42.09 28.49 55.22
N ALA A 694 -42.23 28.98 56.47
CA ALA A 694 -41.83 28.22 57.66
C ALA A 694 -42.49 26.83 57.73
N SER A 695 -43.75 26.73 57.30
CA SER A 695 -44.50 25.47 57.29
C SER A 695 -44.09 24.53 56.16
N GLY A 696 -43.60 25.05 55.03
CA GLY A 696 -43.04 24.24 53.95
C GLY A 696 -41.69 23.64 54.32
N ALA A 697 -40.80 24.43 54.95
CA ALA A 697 -39.47 23.95 55.34
C ALA A 697 -39.49 22.83 56.39
N ALA A 698 -40.52 22.80 57.25
CA ALA A 698 -40.72 21.77 58.26
C ALA A 698 -41.59 20.58 57.80
N SER A 699 -42.01 20.57 56.53
CA SER A 699 -42.84 19.50 55.96
C SER A 699 -42.01 18.25 55.69
N VAL A 700 -42.58 17.07 55.96
CA VAL A 700 -42.01 15.77 55.53
C VAL A 700 -42.01 15.58 54.01
N ALA A 701 -42.61 16.50 53.25
CA ALA A 701 -42.51 16.55 51.80
C ALA A 701 -41.25 17.27 51.29
N ASN A 702 -40.46 17.89 52.17
CA ASN A 702 -39.14 18.53 51.89
C ASN A 702 -37.98 17.54 52.11
N ASP A 703 -38.28 16.25 51.91
CA ASP A 703 -37.45 15.05 52.07
C ASP A 703 -37.92 14.10 50.95
N PHE A 704 -37.06 13.92 49.94
CA PHE A 704 -37.44 13.40 48.62
C PHE A 704 -37.91 11.93 48.72
N GLU A 705 -37.46 11.16 49.69
CA GLU A 705 -37.81 9.74 49.80
C GLU A 705 -39.17 9.51 50.49
N ALA A 706 -39.75 10.55 51.11
CA ALA A 706 -40.84 10.38 52.06
C ALA A 706 -42.26 10.61 51.49
N LEU A 707 -42.45 11.56 50.57
CA LEU A 707 -43.76 11.90 50.00
C LEU A 707 -43.68 12.35 48.52
N ALA A 708 -44.74 12.96 47.99
CA ALA A 708 -44.78 13.45 46.62
C ALA A 708 -43.92 14.71 46.46
N ASN A 709 -42.84 14.58 45.72
CA ASN A 709 -41.77 15.58 45.50
C ASN A 709 -42.11 16.65 44.47
N VAL A 710 -43.40 16.88 44.24
CA VAL A 710 -43.89 17.74 43.16
C VAL A 710 -45.12 18.49 43.64
N HIS A 711 -45.10 19.81 43.44
CA HIS A 711 -46.17 20.72 43.82
C HIS A 711 -46.56 21.64 42.67
N ASP A 712 -47.83 21.62 42.28
CA ASP A 712 -48.35 22.48 41.21
C ASP A 712 -49.09 23.68 41.81
N LEU A 713 -48.64 24.89 41.48
CA LEU A 713 -49.19 26.18 41.89
C LEU A 713 -49.81 26.92 40.70
N VAL A 714 -50.72 27.86 40.95
CA VAL A 714 -51.22 28.78 39.90
C VAL A 714 -50.88 30.22 40.28
N VAL A 715 -50.10 30.89 39.43
CA VAL A 715 -49.68 32.30 39.61
C VAL A 715 -50.37 33.19 38.58
N GLN A 716 -50.82 34.37 38.99
CA GLN A 716 -51.52 35.35 38.15
C GLN A 716 -50.71 36.64 37.98
N VAL A 717 -50.78 37.27 36.80
CA VAL A 717 -50.26 38.61 36.50
C VAL A 717 -51.37 39.53 35.96
N SER A 718 -51.35 40.79 36.36
CA SER A 718 -52.28 41.85 35.92
C SER A 718 -51.51 43.07 35.39
N ASP A 719 -51.98 43.77 34.35
CA ASP A 719 -51.43 45.07 33.89
C ASP A 719 -52.36 46.28 34.16
N GLY A 720 -53.41 46.06 34.97
CA GLY A 720 -54.41 47.08 35.29
C GLY A 720 -55.51 47.24 34.22
N PHE A 721 -55.38 46.60 33.06
CA PHE A 721 -56.40 46.59 32.00
C PHE A 721 -56.82 45.16 31.59
N GLY A 722 -55.99 44.14 31.90
CA GLY A 722 -56.31 42.71 31.80
C GLY A 722 -55.46 41.84 32.73
N THR A 723 -55.86 40.56 32.90
CA THR A 723 -55.13 39.57 33.71
C THR A 723 -54.93 38.25 32.97
N VAL A 724 -53.85 37.54 33.29
CA VAL A 724 -53.54 36.18 32.81
C VAL A 724 -52.97 35.36 33.95
N SER A 725 -53.25 34.05 33.97
CA SER A 725 -52.70 33.09 34.95
C SER A 725 -51.83 32.03 34.28
N VAL A 726 -50.91 31.45 35.04
CA VAL A 726 -49.98 30.41 34.62
C VAL A 726 -49.80 29.36 35.71
N GLU A 727 -49.59 28.11 35.33
CA GLU A 727 -49.22 27.05 36.26
C GLU A 727 -47.70 27.09 36.57
N VAL A 728 -47.34 26.80 37.80
CA VAL A 728 -45.96 26.74 38.29
C VAL A 728 -45.78 25.44 39.05
N LYS A 729 -45.11 24.49 38.42
CA LYS A 729 -44.68 23.24 39.02
C LYS A 729 -43.38 23.45 39.78
N LEU A 730 -43.29 22.90 40.98
CA LEU A 730 -42.10 22.88 41.80
C LEU A 730 -41.74 21.42 42.04
N SER A 731 -40.56 21.00 41.61
CA SER A 731 -40.11 19.61 41.75
C SER A 731 -38.89 19.56 42.66
N GLU A 732 -38.95 18.76 43.72
CA GLU A 732 -37.79 18.52 44.56
C GLU A 732 -36.77 17.65 43.82
N VAL A 733 -35.50 17.77 44.20
CA VAL A 733 -34.38 16.98 43.65
C VAL A 733 -33.67 16.30 44.81
N ASN A 734 -33.52 14.98 44.71
CA ASN A 734 -32.80 14.13 45.67
C ASN A 734 -31.31 14.54 45.77
N VAL A 735 -30.77 14.53 46.99
CA VAL A 735 -29.34 14.59 47.30
C VAL A 735 -28.84 13.20 47.74
N ASP A 736 -27.97 12.58 46.94
CA ASP A 736 -27.58 11.16 47.09
C ASP A 736 -26.83 10.83 48.40
N ASP A 737 -27.44 9.96 49.19
CA ASP A 737 -26.94 9.45 50.47
C ASP A 737 -26.81 7.91 50.51
N SER A 738 -26.84 7.26 49.34
CA SER A 738 -26.87 5.80 49.18
C SER A 738 -25.56 5.21 48.64
N ALA A 739 -25.22 3.96 49.01
CA ALA A 739 -23.99 3.31 48.52
C ALA A 739 -24.17 2.63 47.15
N PRO A 740 -23.13 2.62 46.28
CA PRO A 740 -23.25 2.08 44.93
C PRO A 740 -23.46 0.56 44.91
N LEU A 741 -24.33 0.08 44.03
CA LEU A 741 -24.58 -1.34 43.79
C LEU A 741 -23.74 -1.85 42.61
N ILE A 742 -22.74 -2.69 42.90
CA ILE A 742 -21.87 -3.31 41.88
C ILE A 742 -22.63 -4.44 41.17
N THR A 743 -22.60 -4.44 39.84
CA THR A 743 -23.05 -5.53 38.96
C THR A 743 -21.87 -6.11 38.20
N GLY A 744 -21.51 -7.35 38.54
CA GLY A 744 -20.55 -8.18 37.82
C GLY A 744 -21.22 -9.13 36.80
N PRO A 745 -20.46 -10.06 36.19
CA PRO A 745 -20.97 -11.01 35.20
C PRO A 745 -22.15 -11.89 35.66
N THR A 746 -22.23 -12.19 36.96
CA THR A 746 -23.34 -12.92 37.59
C THR A 746 -23.79 -12.27 38.90
N GLY A 747 -24.93 -12.68 39.44
CA GLY A 747 -25.42 -12.28 40.77
C GLY A 747 -26.41 -11.11 40.79
N GLY A 748 -26.46 -10.30 39.73
CA GLY A 748 -27.30 -9.09 39.70
C GLY A 748 -26.71 -7.93 40.51
N SER A 749 -27.37 -6.76 40.46
CA SER A 749 -26.88 -5.53 41.09
C SER A 749 -26.84 -5.65 42.62
N GLY A 750 -25.67 -5.39 43.22
CA GLY A 750 -25.46 -5.45 44.67
C GLY A 750 -25.15 -6.84 45.22
N ALA A 751 -24.94 -7.85 44.37
CA ALA A 751 -24.55 -9.18 44.82
C ALA A 751 -23.18 -9.18 45.51
N THR A 752 -22.99 -10.07 46.50
CA THR A 752 -21.70 -10.21 47.18
C THR A 752 -20.66 -10.97 46.36
N GLU A 753 -21.10 -11.79 45.41
CA GLU A 753 -20.27 -12.67 44.58
C GLU A 753 -20.66 -12.57 43.10
N SER A 754 -19.66 -12.68 42.24
CA SER A 754 -19.80 -12.76 40.80
C SER A 754 -18.79 -13.75 40.25
N ALA A 755 -19.13 -14.46 39.17
CA ALA A 755 -18.27 -15.46 38.57
C ALA A 755 -18.28 -15.35 37.05
N ILE A 756 -17.15 -15.65 36.43
CA ILE A 756 -17.04 -15.73 34.97
C ILE A 756 -16.08 -16.86 34.59
N THR A 757 -16.39 -17.52 33.49
CA THR A 757 -15.48 -18.48 32.87
C THR A 757 -14.88 -17.84 31.63
N ILE A 758 -13.56 -17.91 31.51
CA ILE A 758 -12.86 -17.47 30.31
C ILE A 758 -11.92 -18.57 29.82
N ASP A 759 -11.77 -18.65 28.52
CA ASP A 759 -10.72 -19.45 27.90
C ASP A 759 -9.33 -18.88 28.25
N GLU A 760 -8.35 -19.76 28.34
CA GLU A 760 -6.94 -19.40 28.51
C GLU A 760 -6.36 -18.52 27.37
N GLY A 761 -5.15 -18.00 27.59
CA GLY A 761 -4.45 -17.14 26.62
C GLY A 761 -5.04 -15.73 26.46
N ARG A 762 -6.09 -15.38 27.21
CA ARG A 762 -6.74 -14.06 27.16
C ARG A 762 -6.46 -13.25 28.42
N THR A 763 -6.08 -11.98 28.24
CA THR A 763 -5.91 -11.04 29.35
C THR A 763 -7.19 -10.32 29.74
N GLN A 764 -8.18 -10.22 28.86
CA GLN A 764 -9.44 -9.54 29.17
C GLN A 764 -10.35 -10.46 30.01
N ILE A 765 -10.82 -9.97 31.16
CA ILE A 765 -11.74 -10.71 32.02
C ILE A 765 -13.16 -10.21 31.77
N THR A 766 -13.47 -8.99 32.21
CA THR A 766 -14.81 -8.39 32.07
C THR A 766 -14.75 -6.89 32.37
N THR A 767 -15.90 -6.22 32.44
CA THR A 767 -16.05 -4.86 32.94
C THR A 767 -17.11 -4.85 34.04
N MET A 768 -16.71 -4.42 35.23
CA MET A 768 -17.63 -4.24 36.35
C MET A 768 -18.43 -2.97 36.13
N THR A 769 -19.72 -2.99 36.47
CA THR A 769 -20.60 -1.82 36.37
C THR A 769 -21.23 -1.50 37.72
N ALA A 770 -21.66 -0.27 37.91
CA ALA A 770 -22.43 0.16 39.07
C ALA A 770 -23.69 0.88 38.60
N ASN A 771 -24.71 0.99 39.47
CA ASN A 771 -25.92 1.77 39.22
C ASN A 771 -25.66 3.29 39.11
N GLU A 772 -24.44 3.73 39.36
CA GLU A 772 -24.01 5.12 39.38
C GLU A 772 -22.51 5.25 39.01
N VAL A 773 -22.00 6.48 38.97
CA VAL A 773 -20.59 6.76 38.63
C VAL A 773 -19.70 6.54 39.85
N VAL A 774 -18.74 5.62 39.71
CA VAL A 774 -17.83 5.22 40.81
C VAL A 774 -16.37 5.21 40.36
N THR A 775 -15.46 5.28 41.33
CA THR A 775 -14.04 4.96 41.15
C THR A 775 -13.78 3.51 41.56
N TRP A 776 -13.16 2.73 40.66
CA TRP A 776 -12.90 1.30 40.84
C TRP A 776 -11.50 1.03 41.41
N SER A 777 -11.39 0.01 42.27
CA SER A 777 -10.10 -0.51 42.75
C SER A 777 -10.18 -1.99 43.14
N ILE A 778 -9.03 -2.68 43.16
CA ILE A 778 -8.91 -4.01 43.77
C ILE A 778 -8.61 -3.80 45.26
N ASP A 779 -9.45 -4.35 46.14
CA ASP A 779 -9.29 -4.22 47.60
C ASP A 779 -8.38 -5.31 48.16
N SER A 780 -8.70 -6.57 47.87
CA SER A 780 -8.04 -7.75 48.44
C SER A 780 -8.31 -9.00 47.59
N GLY A 781 -7.72 -10.15 47.94
CA GLY A 781 -7.95 -11.45 47.27
C GLY A 781 -6.63 -12.21 47.05
N PRO A 782 -6.63 -13.55 47.08
CA PRO A 782 -5.42 -14.35 46.85
C PRO A 782 -4.69 -13.96 45.56
N ASP A 783 -5.45 -13.65 44.50
CA ASP A 783 -4.91 -13.40 43.17
C ASP A 783 -4.91 -11.92 42.76
N ALA A 784 -5.03 -11.01 43.73
CA ALA A 784 -5.09 -9.56 43.48
C ALA A 784 -3.88 -9.04 42.69
N ALA A 785 -2.70 -9.63 42.88
CA ALA A 785 -1.48 -9.26 42.14
C ALA A 785 -1.48 -9.72 40.66
N LYS A 786 -2.40 -10.60 40.27
CA LYS A 786 -2.49 -11.18 38.92
C LYS A 786 -3.44 -10.40 38.01
N VAL A 787 -4.19 -9.44 38.54
CA VAL A 787 -5.18 -8.65 37.80
C VAL A 787 -4.97 -7.14 38.00
N ARG A 788 -5.52 -6.35 37.10
CA ARG A 788 -5.63 -4.90 37.19
C ARG A 788 -7.05 -4.48 36.84
N ILE A 789 -7.57 -3.46 37.52
CA ILE A 789 -8.82 -2.80 37.18
C ILE A 789 -8.55 -1.35 36.78
N ASP A 790 -9.20 -0.90 35.72
CA ASP A 790 -9.20 0.50 35.33
C ASP A 790 -10.14 1.30 36.24
N ALA A 791 -9.61 2.37 36.83
CA ALA A 791 -10.29 3.11 37.89
C ALA A 791 -11.56 3.84 37.42
N THR A 792 -11.73 4.08 36.11
CA THR A 792 -12.84 4.86 35.55
C THR A 792 -13.84 3.99 34.80
N SER A 793 -13.35 3.03 34.00
CA SER A 793 -14.19 2.17 33.18
C SER A 793 -14.66 0.90 33.89
N GLY A 794 -14.00 0.48 34.98
CA GLY A 794 -14.29 -0.78 35.66
C GLY A 794 -13.81 -2.02 34.89
N ALA A 795 -13.06 -1.84 33.80
CA ALA A 795 -12.49 -2.92 33.01
C ALA A 795 -11.43 -3.67 33.83
N ILE A 796 -11.61 -4.97 34.01
CA ILE A 796 -10.67 -5.84 34.72
C ILE A 796 -9.96 -6.77 33.74
N VAL A 797 -8.64 -6.84 33.87
CA VAL A 797 -7.74 -7.61 33.01
C VAL A 797 -6.70 -8.36 33.84
N PHE A 798 -6.24 -9.50 33.35
CA PHE A 798 -5.04 -10.16 33.86
C PHE A 798 -3.78 -9.38 33.49
N VAL A 799 -2.79 -9.40 34.38
CA VAL A 799 -1.45 -8.82 34.17
C VAL A 799 -0.66 -9.63 33.13
N ALA A 800 -0.82 -10.95 33.13
CA ALA A 800 -0.31 -11.88 32.12
C ALA A 800 -1.41 -12.87 31.79
N ALA A 801 -1.51 -13.30 30.52
CA ALA A 801 -2.53 -14.26 30.12
C ALA A 801 -2.38 -15.56 30.94
N PRO A 802 -3.48 -16.09 31.50
CA PRO A 802 -3.44 -17.38 32.19
C PRO A 802 -3.23 -18.51 31.17
N ASP A 803 -2.57 -19.56 31.64
CA ASP A 803 -2.20 -20.80 30.94
C ASP A 803 -2.79 -21.93 31.78
N PHE A 804 -3.68 -22.74 31.19
CA PHE A 804 -4.44 -23.76 31.91
C PHE A 804 -3.56 -24.94 32.35
N GLU A 805 -2.54 -25.26 31.54
CA GLU A 805 -1.58 -26.34 31.78
C GLU A 805 -0.54 -25.93 32.85
N ASN A 806 -0.28 -24.63 32.96
CA ASN A 806 0.64 -24.04 33.94
C ASN A 806 -0.02 -22.93 34.79
N PRO A 807 -1.00 -23.28 35.64
CA PRO A 807 -1.73 -22.32 36.46
C PRO A 807 -0.82 -21.52 37.39
N THR A 808 -1.03 -20.20 37.40
CA THR A 808 -0.26 -19.28 38.26
C THR A 808 -1.08 -18.59 39.33
N ASP A 809 -2.35 -18.96 39.46
CA ASP A 809 -3.19 -18.63 40.62
C ASP A 809 -2.60 -19.25 41.91
N SER A 810 -3.05 -18.74 43.03
CA SER A 810 -2.42 -18.95 44.34
C SER A 810 -2.41 -20.41 44.78
N ASP A 811 -3.43 -21.19 44.43
CA ASP A 811 -3.56 -22.61 44.76
C ASP A 811 -3.49 -23.53 43.53
N ARG A 812 -3.21 -22.97 42.35
CA ARG A 812 -2.98 -23.68 41.08
C ARG A 812 -4.18 -24.51 40.61
N ASN A 813 -5.39 -24.03 40.85
CA ASN A 813 -6.65 -24.71 40.55
C ASN A 813 -7.37 -24.14 39.30
N ASN A 814 -6.72 -23.25 38.54
CA ASN A 814 -7.29 -22.55 37.38
C ASN A 814 -8.45 -21.60 37.73
N THR A 815 -8.53 -21.13 38.97
CA THR A 815 -9.56 -20.18 39.43
C THR A 815 -8.90 -19.02 40.16
N TYR A 816 -9.15 -17.80 39.68
CA TYR A 816 -8.60 -16.57 40.22
C TYR A 816 -9.68 -15.82 41.02
N VAL A 817 -9.39 -15.48 42.28
CA VAL A 817 -10.36 -14.84 43.18
C VAL A 817 -9.86 -13.47 43.62
N VAL A 818 -10.65 -12.43 43.35
CA VAL A 818 -10.35 -11.03 43.70
C VAL A 818 -11.57 -10.29 44.23
N ARG A 819 -11.36 -9.40 45.19
CA ARG A 819 -12.42 -8.56 45.78
C ARG A 819 -12.31 -7.14 45.22
N ILE A 820 -13.37 -6.72 44.53
CA ILE A 820 -13.51 -5.42 43.87
C ILE A 820 -14.15 -4.42 44.83
N LYS A 821 -13.70 -3.16 44.77
CA LYS A 821 -14.23 -2.03 45.54
C LYS A 821 -14.67 -0.91 44.59
N ALA A 822 -15.86 -0.39 44.82
CA ALA A 822 -16.41 0.80 44.16
C ALA A 822 -16.63 1.92 45.19
N VAL A 823 -16.31 3.16 44.81
CA VAL A 823 -16.54 4.37 45.62
C VAL A 823 -17.25 5.41 44.77
N ASP A 824 -18.43 5.87 45.17
CA ASP A 824 -19.17 6.90 44.42
C ASP A 824 -18.59 8.32 44.61
N ALA A 825 -19.24 9.31 43.99
CA ALA A 825 -18.82 10.72 44.09
C ALA A 825 -19.07 11.34 45.48
N ALA A 826 -20.00 10.79 46.27
CA ALA A 826 -20.32 11.22 47.63
C ALA A 826 -19.40 10.57 48.69
N GLY A 827 -18.62 9.55 48.31
CA GLY A 827 -17.70 8.80 49.15
C GLY A 827 -18.27 7.52 49.75
N ASN A 828 -19.47 7.07 49.34
CA ASN A 828 -20.02 5.79 49.82
C ASN A 828 -19.34 4.61 49.09
N ILE A 829 -19.23 3.46 49.78
CA ILE A 829 -18.36 2.35 49.37
C ILE A 829 -19.16 1.03 49.32
N SER A 830 -18.92 0.22 48.29
CA SER A 830 -19.38 -1.16 48.20
C SER A 830 -18.30 -2.13 47.71
N PHE A 831 -18.52 -3.44 47.93
CA PHE A 831 -17.58 -4.51 47.57
C PHE A 831 -18.28 -5.68 46.89
N GLN A 832 -17.59 -6.37 45.98
CA GLN A 832 -18.04 -7.62 45.35
C GLN A 832 -16.84 -8.54 45.07
N THR A 833 -16.94 -9.82 45.39
CA THR A 833 -15.91 -10.82 45.06
C THR A 833 -16.14 -11.37 43.65
N LEU A 834 -15.13 -11.33 42.79
CA LEU A 834 -15.13 -11.91 41.45
C LEU A 834 -14.26 -13.18 41.42
N THR A 835 -14.86 -14.27 40.96
CA THR A 835 -14.21 -15.56 40.71
C THR A 835 -14.08 -15.78 39.20
N VAL A 836 -12.87 -15.93 38.69
CA VAL A 836 -12.59 -16.15 37.27
C VAL A 836 -12.05 -17.56 37.08
N THR A 837 -12.82 -18.44 36.45
CA THR A 837 -12.38 -19.82 36.13
C THR A 837 -11.82 -19.87 34.72
N ILE A 838 -10.64 -20.46 34.55
CA ILE A 838 -9.99 -20.64 33.26
C ILE A 838 -10.39 -21.99 32.67
N THR A 839 -10.82 -21.99 31.41
CA THR A 839 -11.08 -23.20 30.62
C THR A 839 -9.92 -23.49 29.67
N ASN A 840 -9.54 -24.77 29.60
CA ASN A 840 -8.60 -25.28 28.60
C ASN A 840 -9.16 -25.07 27.20
N VAL A 841 -8.31 -24.58 26.30
CA VAL A 841 -8.54 -24.53 24.86
C VAL A 841 -7.72 -25.65 24.21
N ASP A 842 -8.23 -26.24 23.12
CA ASP A 842 -7.47 -27.26 22.38
C ASP A 842 -6.51 -26.58 21.37
N GLU A 843 -5.29 -26.24 21.81
CA GLU A 843 -4.29 -25.57 20.97
C GLU A 843 -3.88 -26.42 19.77
N ILE A 844 -3.72 -27.73 19.96
CA ILE A 844 -3.33 -28.65 18.89
C ILE A 844 -4.38 -28.68 17.78
N ALA A 845 -5.67 -28.77 18.11
CA ALA A 845 -6.74 -28.81 17.11
C ALA A 845 -6.84 -27.48 16.35
N ARG A 846 -6.69 -26.34 17.04
CA ARG A 846 -6.68 -25.02 16.40
C ARG A 846 -5.50 -24.90 15.44
N LYS A 847 -4.30 -25.27 15.86
CA LYS A 847 -3.10 -25.20 15.02
C LYS A 847 -3.18 -26.15 13.82
N LEU A 848 -3.65 -27.38 14.03
CA LEU A 848 -3.94 -28.32 12.93
C LEU A 848 -5.01 -27.81 11.97
N GLY A 849 -6.02 -27.08 12.46
CA GLY A 849 -7.00 -26.40 11.61
C GLY A 849 -6.39 -25.31 10.74
N GLN A 850 -5.41 -24.57 11.25
CA GLN A 850 -4.70 -23.52 10.50
C GLN A 850 -3.76 -24.08 9.43
N ILE A 851 -3.01 -25.14 9.76
CA ILE A 851 -2.01 -25.71 8.84
C ILE A 851 -2.57 -26.85 7.98
N GLY A 852 -3.77 -27.34 8.28
CA GLY A 852 -4.32 -28.58 7.73
C GLY A 852 -4.37 -28.59 6.21
N ASP A 853 -4.90 -27.55 5.57
CA ASP A 853 -4.99 -27.52 4.10
C ASP A 853 -3.61 -27.47 3.42
N LYS A 854 -2.68 -26.73 4.02
CA LYS A 854 -1.29 -26.62 3.57
C LYS A 854 -0.54 -27.93 3.74
N LEU A 855 -0.70 -28.60 4.89
CA LEU A 855 -0.12 -29.90 5.17
C LEU A 855 -0.67 -30.95 4.20
N ARG A 856 -2.00 -30.97 4.00
CA ARG A 856 -2.67 -31.87 3.05
C ARG A 856 -2.17 -31.66 1.62
N GLY A 857 -2.07 -30.42 1.18
CA GLY A 857 -1.53 -30.05 -0.12
C GLY A 857 -0.10 -30.54 -0.30
N SER A 858 0.76 -30.27 0.67
CA SER A 858 2.19 -30.62 0.62
C SER A 858 2.40 -32.15 0.62
N LEU A 859 1.67 -32.89 1.46
CA LEU A 859 1.70 -34.35 1.50
C LEU A 859 1.25 -34.97 0.17
N ARG A 860 0.16 -34.45 -0.41
CA ARG A 860 -0.32 -34.91 -1.72
C ARG A 860 0.65 -34.58 -2.85
N ASN A 861 1.23 -33.39 -2.85
CA ASN A 861 2.21 -33.00 -3.86
C ASN A 861 3.45 -33.90 -3.80
N TYR A 862 3.95 -34.20 -2.60
CA TYR A 862 5.05 -35.15 -2.43
C TYR A 862 4.71 -36.55 -3.00
N ALA A 863 3.52 -37.08 -2.68
CA ALA A 863 3.07 -38.34 -3.25
C ALA A 863 2.88 -38.28 -4.78
N ALA A 864 2.43 -37.14 -5.33
CA ALA A 864 2.30 -36.93 -6.78
C ALA A 864 3.64 -36.99 -7.52
N HIS A 865 4.69 -36.40 -6.94
CA HIS A 865 6.04 -36.54 -7.49
C HIS A 865 6.48 -38.00 -7.49
N GLY A 866 6.33 -38.70 -6.36
CA GLY A 866 6.62 -40.13 -6.28
C GLY A 866 5.80 -41.00 -7.26
N LEU A 867 4.59 -40.59 -7.65
CA LEU A 867 3.80 -41.24 -8.70
C LEU A 867 4.35 -40.95 -10.10
N SER A 868 4.68 -39.69 -10.39
CA SER A 868 5.25 -39.27 -11.69
C SER A 868 6.57 -39.97 -12.00
N ASP A 869 7.43 -40.11 -10.99
CA ASP A 869 8.70 -40.82 -11.14
C ASP A 869 8.50 -42.31 -11.44
N MET A 870 7.47 -42.92 -10.84
CA MET A 870 7.14 -44.32 -11.14
C MET A 870 6.43 -44.49 -12.48
N LEU A 871 5.67 -43.51 -12.93
CA LEU A 871 5.16 -43.50 -14.31
C LEU A 871 6.34 -43.50 -15.29
N ALA A 872 7.33 -42.62 -15.09
CA ALA A 872 8.54 -42.58 -15.92
C ALA A 872 9.29 -43.93 -15.93
N PHE A 873 9.39 -44.61 -14.78
CA PHE A 873 9.97 -45.96 -14.73
C PHE A 873 9.16 -46.96 -15.56
N ASN A 874 7.84 -47.01 -15.38
CA ASN A 874 6.98 -47.95 -16.11
C ASN A 874 6.97 -47.69 -17.62
N GLU A 875 7.00 -46.42 -18.02
CA GLU A 875 7.17 -46.00 -19.41
C GLU A 875 8.52 -46.48 -19.97
N SER A 876 9.59 -46.42 -19.18
CA SER A 876 10.91 -46.93 -19.59
C SER A 876 10.95 -48.44 -19.83
N LEU A 877 10.02 -49.22 -19.23
CA LEU A 877 9.87 -50.66 -19.52
C LEU A 877 9.41 -50.90 -20.96
N MET A 878 8.74 -49.92 -21.56
CA MET A 878 8.16 -49.99 -22.89
C MET A 878 9.11 -49.51 -23.99
N ALA A 879 10.03 -48.61 -23.66
CA ALA A 879 11.00 -47.99 -24.58
C ALA A 879 12.19 -48.90 -25.01
N GLY A 880 12.08 -50.22 -24.86
CA GLY A 880 13.14 -51.25 -25.09
C GLY A 880 14.26 -50.93 -26.09
N ASN A 881 15.52 -50.95 -25.63
CA ASN A 881 16.68 -50.94 -26.51
C ASN A 881 17.10 -52.38 -26.80
N ASP A 882 16.50 -52.99 -27.82
CA ASP A 882 16.82 -54.34 -28.29
C ASP A 882 17.97 -54.33 -29.33
N ALA A 883 18.75 -53.23 -29.39
CA ALA A 883 19.88 -53.11 -30.31
C ALA A 883 21.06 -54.01 -29.90
N PHE A 884 21.31 -55.03 -30.74
CA PHE A 884 22.50 -55.90 -30.85
C PHE A 884 22.69 -57.01 -29.79
N CYS A 885 22.17 -58.22 -30.06
CA CYS A 885 22.78 -59.47 -29.57
C CYS A 885 24.07 -59.75 -30.37
N SER A 886 25.16 -59.05 -30.06
CA SER A 886 26.49 -59.39 -30.61
C SER A 886 27.46 -59.92 -29.55
N ASP A 887 27.16 -59.75 -28.25
CA ASP A 887 28.01 -60.20 -27.15
C ASP A 887 27.25 -61.03 -26.10
N ARG A 888 27.86 -62.14 -25.64
CA ARG A 888 27.21 -63.14 -24.76
C ARG A 888 26.77 -62.60 -23.39
N LYS A 889 27.20 -61.39 -23.00
CA LYS A 889 26.72 -60.65 -21.84
C LYS A 889 26.73 -59.16 -22.13
N GLY A 890 25.87 -58.68 -23.03
CA GLY A 890 25.67 -57.22 -23.18
C GLY A 890 25.27 -56.59 -21.85
N GLN A 891 26.24 -56.00 -21.15
CA GLN A 891 26.04 -55.09 -20.03
C GLN A 891 25.46 -53.80 -20.63
N LYS A 892 24.42 -53.22 -20.01
CA LYS A 892 24.20 -51.78 -20.21
C LYS A 892 25.12 -51.11 -19.20
N ASP A 893 26.00 -50.25 -19.68
CA ASP A 893 27.04 -49.70 -18.84
C ASP A 893 26.51 -48.75 -17.75
N ILE A 894 27.34 -48.51 -16.72
CA ILE A 894 27.04 -47.48 -15.71
C ILE A 894 26.93 -46.14 -16.46
N SER A 895 25.78 -45.50 -16.34
CA SER A 895 25.57 -44.16 -16.90
C SER A 895 25.25 -43.20 -15.77
N GLY A 896 25.84 -42.01 -15.81
CA GLY A 896 25.64 -41.02 -14.78
C GLY A 896 25.82 -39.61 -15.29
N SER A 897 25.17 -38.67 -14.61
CA SER A 897 25.45 -37.27 -14.79
C SER A 897 25.56 -36.56 -13.45
N ALA A 898 26.62 -35.77 -13.28
CA ALA A 898 26.75 -34.82 -12.19
C ALA A 898 26.57 -33.41 -12.77
N ARG A 899 25.70 -32.62 -12.16
CA ARG A 899 25.39 -31.25 -12.56
C ARG A 899 25.45 -30.36 -11.34
N ALA A 900 26.19 -29.25 -11.39
CA ALA A 900 26.29 -28.33 -10.25
C ALA A 900 26.30 -26.87 -10.69
N ASN A 901 25.80 -25.99 -9.82
CA ASN A 901 25.90 -24.54 -9.91
C ASN A 901 25.98 -23.91 -8.50
N GLN A 902 25.91 -22.57 -8.44
CA GLN A 902 26.05 -21.78 -7.21
C GLN A 902 24.91 -21.99 -6.20
N ASN A 903 23.71 -22.38 -6.67
CA ASN A 903 22.48 -22.47 -5.88
C ASN A 903 21.96 -23.91 -5.72
N GLY A 904 22.61 -24.90 -6.35
CA GLY A 904 22.16 -26.29 -6.32
C GLY A 904 23.09 -27.28 -7.02
N ALA A 905 22.95 -28.55 -6.63
CA ALA A 905 23.68 -29.68 -7.20
C ALA A 905 22.70 -30.81 -7.53
N ASN A 906 22.97 -31.58 -8.57
CA ASN A 906 22.25 -32.80 -8.91
C ASN A 906 23.25 -33.89 -9.28
N LEU A 907 23.12 -35.06 -8.66
CA LEU A 907 23.85 -36.27 -8.96
C LEU A 907 22.84 -37.35 -9.37
N ASP A 908 22.95 -37.82 -10.60
CA ASP A 908 22.18 -38.93 -11.13
C ASP A 908 23.12 -40.08 -11.52
N VAL A 909 22.91 -41.27 -10.96
CA VAL A 909 23.64 -42.49 -11.29
C VAL A 909 22.64 -43.60 -11.60
N LYS A 910 22.80 -44.24 -12.75
CA LYS A 910 21.97 -45.36 -13.21
C LYS A 910 22.84 -46.54 -13.59
N TYR A 911 22.41 -47.71 -13.16
CA TYR A 911 23.04 -48.99 -13.48
C TYR A 911 21.96 -49.96 -13.97
N ALA A 912 22.19 -50.63 -15.08
CA ALA A 912 21.28 -51.62 -15.63
C ALA A 912 22.06 -52.82 -16.14
N GLN A 913 21.82 -54.00 -15.58
CA GLN A 913 22.55 -55.20 -15.96
C GLN A 913 21.59 -56.30 -16.39
N ARG A 914 21.82 -56.86 -17.58
CA ARG A 914 21.20 -58.13 -17.97
C ARG A 914 21.96 -59.28 -17.30
N LEU A 915 21.25 -60.09 -16.52
CA LEU A 915 21.78 -61.21 -15.73
C LEU A 915 21.76 -62.55 -16.48
N SER A 916 21.09 -62.61 -17.64
CA SER A 916 20.89 -63.82 -18.46
C SER A 916 21.46 -63.68 -19.88
N ASP A 917 21.74 -64.80 -20.54
CA ASP A 917 22.23 -64.83 -21.93
C ASP A 917 21.17 -64.28 -22.92
N CYS A 918 21.63 -63.50 -23.91
CA CYS A 918 20.79 -62.81 -24.92
C CYS A 918 19.94 -63.78 -25.76
N SER A 919 20.43 -65.01 -25.99
CA SER A 919 19.81 -66.01 -26.85
C SER A 919 18.73 -66.87 -26.17
N ARG A 920 18.44 -66.64 -24.88
CA ARG A 920 17.39 -67.37 -24.17
C ARG A 920 16.06 -66.64 -24.28
N PRO A 921 14.94 -67.37 -24.42
CA PRO A 921 13.61 -66.76 -24.44
C PRO A 921 13.29 -66.07 -23.13
N HIS A 922 13.87 -66.51 -22.00
CA HIS A 922 13.72 -65.87 -20.69
C HIS A 922 14.92 -65.00 -20.36
N GLN A 923 14.66 -63.72 -20.06
CA GLN A 923 15.66 -62.73 -19.75
C GLN A 923 15.45 -62.13 -18.36
N LEU A 924 16.54 -61.92 -17.62
CA LEU A 924 16.51 -61.31 -16.28
C LEU A 924 17.39 -60.05 -16.29
N PHE A 925 16.91 -58.99 -15.69
CA PHE A 925 17.59 -57.71 -15.56
C PHE A 925 17.56 -57.22 -14.11
N ALA A 926 18.64 -56.56 -13.69
CA ALA A 926 18.72 -55.80 -12.46
C ALA A 926 19.03 -54.34 -12.80
N ASP A 927 18.17 -53.44 -12.32
CA ASP A 927 18.36 -52.00 -12.47
C ASP A 927 18.51 -51.36 -11.09
N ALA A 928 19.39 -50.39 -10.97
CA ALA A 928 19.55 -49.59 -9.77
C ALA A 928 19.76 -48.13 -10.18
N GLY A 929 19.24 -47.22 -9.38
CA GLY A 929 19.49 -45.80 -9.58
C GLY A 929 19.51 -45.03 -8.27
N LEU A 930 20.34 -43.99 -8.27
CA LEU A 930 20.45 -42.99 -7.22
C LEU A 930 20.34 -41.63 -7.89
N SER A 931 19.41 -40.81 -7.44
CA SER A 931 19.31 -39.40 -7.81
C SER A 931 19.32 -38.57 -6.52
N SER A 932 20.24 -37.63 -6.41
CA SER A 932 20.34 -36.74 -5.26
C SER A 932 20.46 -35.31 -5.74
N SER A 933 19.58 -34.44 -5.28
CA SER A 933 19.55 -33.04 -5.66
C SER A 933 19.56 -32.13 -4.44
N ARG A 934 20.23 -30.98 -4.55
CA ARG A 934 20.31 -29.95 -3.52
C ARG A 934 19.69 -28.68 -4.07
N MET A 935 18.63 -28.20 -3.43
CA MET A 935 18.02 -26.89 -3.71
C MET A 935 17.95 -26.12 -2.38
N ASP A 936 18.25 -24.82 -2.39
CA ASP A 936 18.25 -23.94 -1.21
C ASP A 936 19.05 -24.51 -0.02
N GLY A 937 20.21 -25.10 -0.31
CA GLY A 937 21.13 -25.63 0.70
C GLY A 937 20.75 -26.98 1.31
N LYS A 938 19.62 -27.61 0.94
CA LYS A 938 19.11 -28.87 1.52
C LYS A 938 19.08 -30.00 0.49
N TRP A 939 19.45 -31.23 0.89
CA TRP A 939 19.49 -32.40 0.01
C TRP A 939 18.17 -33.16 -0.01
N SER A 940 17.68 -33.47 -1.21
CA SER A 940 16.62 -34.45 -1.50
C SER A 940 17.27 -35.63 -2.24
N SER A 941 16.99 -36.86 -1.81
CA SER A 941 17.64 -38.05 -2.36
C SER A 941 16.62 -39.15 -2.59
N ARG A 942 16.77 -39.82 -3.73
CA ARG A 942 15.99 -41.00 -4.10
C ARG A 942 16.90 -42.12 -4.55
N VAL A 943 16.63 -43.31 -4.02
CA VAL A 943 17.25 -44.56 -4.45
C VAL A 943 16.15 -45.48 -4.92
N PHE A 944 16.36 -46.15 -6.04
CA PHE A 944 15.50 -47.23 -6.49
C PHE A 944 16.30 -48.46 -6.93
N GLY A 945 15.66 -49.61 -6.86
CA GLY A 945 16.17 -50.86 -7.39
C GLY A 945 15.03 -51.65 -8.02
N ALA A 946 15.27 -52.26 -9.17
CA ALA A 946 14.29 -53.08 -9.86
C ALA A 946 14.89 -54.41 -10.29
N LEU A 947 14.07 -55.46 -10.23
CA LEU A 947 14.33 -56.74 -10.89
C LEU A 947 13.27 -56.93 -11.96
N ARG A 948 13.70 -57.18 -13.20
CA ARG A 948 12.79 -57.38 -14.34
C ARG A 948 13.03 -58.74 -14.95
N PHE A 949 11.95 -59.46 -15.17
CA PHE A 949 11.93 -60.74 -15.86
C PHE A 949 11.13 -60.59 -17.15
N GLU A 950 11.71 -60.91 -18.29
CA GLU A 950 11.08 -60.85 -19.60
C GLU A 950 11.05 -62.23 -20.26
N THR A 951 10.02 -62.51 -21.03
CA THR A 951 9.90 -63.69 -21.88
C THR A 951 9.55 -63.26 -23.30
N LYS A 952 10.45 -63.58 -24.24
CA LYS A 952 10.24 -63.44 -25.68
C LYS A 952 9.51 -64.68 -26.18
N PHE A 953 8.28 -64.50 -26.68
CA PHE A 953 7.47 -65.61 -27.21
C PHE A 953 7.83 -65.91 -28.67
N ASN A 954 8.11 -64.86 -29.43
CA ASN A 954 8.64 -64.88 -30.79
C ASN A 954 9.42 -63.57 -31.01
N ASP A 955 9.79 -63.28 -32.25
CA ASP A 955 10.55 -62.08 -32.60
C ASP A 955 9.74 -60.78 -32.40
N ASP A 956 8.41 -60.88 -32.33
CA ASP A 956 7.51 -59.71 -32.26
C ASP A 956 6.91 -59.46 -30.87
N ILE A 957 6.76 -60.47 -30.01
CA ILE A 957 6.04 -60.38 -28.73
C ILE A 957 6.96 -60.64 -27.53
N THR A 958 6.99 -59.69 -26.61
CA THR A 958 7.66 -59.82 -25.31
C THR A 958 6.69 -59.55 -24.16
N LEU A 959 6.63 -60.44 -23.17
CA LEU A 959 5.91 -60.20 -21.91
C LEU A 959 6.91 -60.04 -20.77
N GLY A 960 6.64 -59.13 -19.84
CA GLY A 960 7.54 -58.86 -18.72
C GLY A 960 6.83 -58.66 -17.39
N LEU A 961 7.55 -58.98 -16.33
CA LEU A 961 7.22 -58.72 -14.94
C LEU A 961 8.36 -57.92 -14.30
N ALA A 962 8.04 -56.87 -13.55
CA ALA A 962 9.02 -56.05 -12.86
C ALA A 962 8.62 -55.85 -11.39
N ALA A 963 9.56 -56.08 -10.47
CA ALA A 963 9.44 -55.70 -9.07
C ALA A 963 10.36 -54.52 -8.80
N LEU A 964 9.82 -53.46 -8.21
CA LEU A 964 10.48 -52.18 -7.99
C LEU A 964 10.38 -51.80 -6.52
N VAL A 965 11.51 -51.43 -5.94
CA VAL A 965 11.60 -50.84 -4.60
C VAL A 965 12.20 -49.45 -4.71
N SER A 966 11.69 -48.50 -3.93
CA SER A 966 12.30 -47.18 -3.83
C SER A 966 12.26 -46.64 -2.42
N ARG A 967 13.18 -45.72 -2.13
CA ARG A 967 13.17 -44.89 -0.94
C ARG A 967 13.55 -43.47 -1.32
N SER A 968 12.80 -42.50 -0.82
CA SER A 968 13.07 -41.09 -1.03
C SER A 968 13.00 -40.31 0.28
N SER A 969 13.72 -39.21 0.36
CA SER A 969 13.62 -38.24 1.45
C SER A 969 13.68 -36.82 0.91
N ASP A 970 12.83 -35.95 1.43
CA ASP A 970 12.68 -34.56 1.01
C ASP A 970 12.09 -33.71 2.15
N LYS A 971 11.63 -32.49 1.83
CA LYS A 971 10.92 -31.59 2.74
C LYS A 971 9.51 -31.28 2.25
N LEU A 972 8.64 -30.97 3.21
CA LEU A 972 7.33 -30.45 2.91
C LEU A 972 7.43 -28.95 2.61
N THR A 973 6.88 -28.54 1.47
CA THR A 973 6.91 -27.16 1.00
C THR A 973 6.12 -26.23 1.92
N GLY A 974 6.66 -25.04 2.17
CA GLY A 974 5.99 -23.99 2.94
C GLY A 974 6.17 -24.07 4.45
N PHE A 975 6.83 -25.09 4.99
CA PHE A 975 7.14 -25.19 6.42
C PHE A 975 8.61 -24.83 6.68
N GLU A 976 8.91 -24.17 7.81
CA GLU A 976 10.27 -23.67 8.11
C GLU A 976 11.25 -24.84 8.32
N SER A 977 10.89 -25.76 9.23
CA SER A 977 11.58 -27.03 9.43
C SER A 977 10.62 -28.19 9.20
N SER A 978 10.88 -28.95 8.14
CA SER A 978 10.14 -30.17 7.85
C SER A 978 11.05 -31.25 7.25
N SER A 979 10.58 -32.48 7.34
CA SER A 979 11.11 -33.64 6.65
C SER A 979 9.97 -34.55 6.23
N ILE A 980 10.13 -35.21 5.10
CA ILE A 980 9.27 -36.31 4.67
C ILE A 980 10.15 -37.37 4.01
N SER A 981 9.82 -38.63 4.22
CA SER A 981 10.45 -39.73 3.52
C SER A 981 9.42 -40.77 3.14
N ASP A 982 9.70 -41.54 2.09
CA ASP A 982 8.89 -42.66 1.69
C ASP A 982 9.71 -43.94 1.49
N LYS A 983 9.00 -45.06 1.55
CA LYS A 983 9.45 -46.36 1.07
C LYS A 983 8.35 -46.93 0.20
N SER A 984 8.66 -47.36 -1.01
CA SER A 984 7.67 -47.94 -1.92
C SER A 984 8.08 -49.34 -2.39
N LEU A 985 7.08 -50.18 -2.62
CA LEU A 985 7.19 -51.47 -3.27
C LEU A 985 6.08 -51.59 -4.31
N GLN A 986 6.45 -51.86 -5.56
CA GLN A 986 5.54 -51.95 -6.69
C GLN A 986 5.86 -53.15 -7.57
N VAL A 987 4.83 -53.83 -8.05
CA VAL A 987 4.93 -54.91 -9.04
C VAL A 987 4.18 -54.49 -10.29
N ASN A 988 4.82 -54.68 -11.45
CA ASN A 988 4.30 -54.32 -12.76
C ASN A 988 4.31 -55.53 -13.68
N ALA A 989 3.30 -55.60 -14.55
CA ALA A 989 3.23 -56.50 -15.69
C ALA A 989 3.11 -55.67 -16.96
N TYR A 990 3.82 -56.05 -18.01
CA TYR A 990 3.81 -55.33 -19.28
C TYR A 990 3.97 -56.28 -20.47
N GLY A 991 3.55 -55.81 -21.64
CA GLY A 991 3.68 -56.53 -22.90
C GLY A 991 4.02 -55.60 -24.05
N ARG A 992 4.99 -56.01 -24.89
CA ARG A 992 5.48 -55.30 -26.07
C ARG A 992 5.18 -56.10 -27.33
N TYR A 993 4.76 -55.40 -28.38
CA TYR A 993 4.53 -55.93 -29.73
C TYR A 993 5.27 -55.09 -30.77
N ASN A 994 6.13 -55.72 -31.57
CA ASN A 994 6.78 -55.09 -32.72
C ASN A 994 5.78 -55.02 -33.88
N VAL A 995 5.45 -53.80 -34.30
CA VAL A 995 4.56 -53.54 -35.45
C VAL A 995 5.36 -53.62 -36.76
N SER A 996 6.64 -53.27 -36.71
CA SER A 996 7.65 -53.45 -37.77
C SER A 996 9.06 -53.50 -37.15
N ASP A 997 10.10 -53.65 -37.96
CA ASP A 997 11.50 -53.65 -37.51
C ASP A 997 11.89 -52.39 -36.73
N THR A 998 11.19 -51.27 -36.94
CA THR A 998 11.51 -49.97 -36.30
C THR A 998 10.38 -49.39 -35.45
N LEU A 999 9.17 -49.96 -35.47
CA LEU A 999 8.00 -49.44 -34.77
C LEU A 999 7.41 -50.48 -33.82
N ARG A 1000 7.09 -50.09 -32.58
CA ARG A 1000 6.53 -50.98 -31.56
C ARG A 1000 5.42 -50.34 -30.76
N THR A 1001 4.54 -51.16 -30.19
CA THR A 1001 3.49 -50.72 -29.25
C THR A 1001 3.45 -51.63 -28.03
N GLY A 1002 2.90 -51.16 -26.92
CA GLY A 1002 2.62 -52.03 -25.80
C GLY A 1002 1.89 -51.34 -24.65
N ALA A 1003 1.63 -52.09 -23.60
CA ALA A 1003 0.91 -51.63 -22.42
C ALA A 1003 1.50 -52.20 -21.13
N PHE A 1004 1.25 -51.50 -20.02
CA PHE A 1004 1.64 -51.93 -18.69
C PHE A 1004 0.52 -51.70 -17.67
N ILE A 1005 0.55 -52.48 -16.59
CA ILE A 1005 -0.28 -52.32 -15.40
C ILE A 1005 0.54 -52.65 -14.16
N GLY A 1006 0.28 -51.98 -13.05
CA GLY A 1006 0.98 -52.24 -11.79
C GLY A 1006 0.19 -51.91 -10.54
N TYR A 1007 0.61 -52.53 -9.44
CA TYR A 1007 0.06 -52.33 -8.10
C TYR A 1007 1.21 -52.23 -7.08
N GLY A 1008 1.06 -51.35 -6.09
CA GLY A 1008 2.08 -51.16 -5.07
C GLY A 1008 1.55 -50.58 -3.76
N ASN A 1009 2.42 -50.58 -2.76
CA ASN A 1009 2.20 -49.88 -1.49
C ASN A 1009 3.34 -48.89 -1.24
N THR A 1010 3.03 -47.82 -0.53
CA THR A 1010 4.00 -46.82 -0.11
C THR A 1010 3.76 -46.47 1.34
N TRP A 1011 4.85 -46.30 2.10
CA TRP A 1011 4.83 -45.91 3.50
C TRP A 1011 5.57 -44.59 3.63
N TYR A 1012 4.96 -43.63 4.29
CA TYR A 1012 5.47 -42.28 4.46
C TYR A 1012 5.66 -41.98 5.94
N ASP A 1013 6.78 -41.35 6.26
CA ASP A 1013 7.09 -40.79 7.56
C ASP A 1013 7.45 -39.31 7.37
N PHE A 1014 6.81 -38.41 8.11
CA PHE A 1014 7.09 -36.98 8.06
C PHE A 1014 7.11 -36.36 9.45
N ALA A 1015 7.87 -35.28 9.57
CA ALA A 1015 7.96 -34.49 10.79
C ALA A 1015 8.04 -33.02 10.43
N LEU A 1016 7.46 -32.15 11.25
CA LEU A 1016 7.62 -30.71 11.16
C LEU A 1016 7.78 -30.09 12.54
N THR A 1017 8.53 -28.99 12.57
CA THR A 1017 8.77 -28.14 13.73
C THR A 1017 8.66 -26.70 13.29
N GLU A 1018 7.80 -25.94 13.96
CA GLU A 1018 7.61 -24.50 13.72
C GLU A 1018 8.30 -23.67 14.82
N THR A 1019 8.63 -22.43 14.50
CA THR A 1019 9.29 -21.50 15.43
C THR A 1019 8.48 -21.15 16.67
N ASP A 1020 7.15 -21.33 16.62
CA ASP A 1020 6.27 -21.14 17.78
C ASP A 1020 6.18 -22.37 18.70
N GLY A 1021 7.03 -23.38 18.48
CA GLY A 1021 7.12 -24.58 19.31
C GLY A 1021 6.08 -25.65 18.96
N PHE A 1022 5.43 -25.57 17.79
CA PHE A 1022 4.58 -26.64 17.28
C PHE A 1022 5.43 -27.75 16.67
N ASP A 1023 5.42 -28.92 17.30
CA ASP A 1023 6.03 -30.14 16.79
C ASP A 1023 4.95 -31.11 16.33
N LEU A 1024 5.15 -31.71 15.15
CA LEU A 1024 4.22 -32.68 14.59
C LEU A 1024 4.95 -33.78 13.84
N ASP A 1025 4.81 -35.01 14.33
CA ASP A 1025 5.20 -36.23 13.67
C ASP A 1025 3.98 -36.88 13.00
N GLY A 1026 4.17 -37.45 11.81
CA GLY A 1026 3.10 -38.09 11.07
C GLY A 1026 3.57 -39.29 10.26
N SER A 1027 2.70 -40.29 10.18
CA SER A 1027 2.90 -41.45 9.31
C SER A 1027 1.65 -41.72 8.48
N MET A 1028 1.83 -42.18 7.25
CA MET A 1028 0.70 -42.54 6.37
C MET A 1028 1.09 -43.65 5.40
N THR A 1029 0.08 -44.33 4.85
CA THR A 1029 0.28 -45.41 3.88
C THR A 1029 -0.54 -45.17 2.62
N GLY A 1030 0.07 -45.38 1.47
CA GLY A 1030 -0.57 -45.24 0.16
C GLY A 1030 -0.71 -46.58 -0.55
N LYS A 1031 -1.88 -46.82 -1.16
CA LYS A 1031 -2.08 -47.93 -2.10
C LYS A 1031 -2.07 -47.40 -3.53
N ARG A 1032 -1.15 -47.89 -4.34
CA ARG A 1032 -0.86 -47.38 -5.68
C ARG A 1032 -1.38 -48.31 -6.77
N LYS A 1033 -1.92 -47.73 -7.83
CA LYS A 1033 -2.31 -48.40 -9.07
C LYS A 1033 -1.76 -47.59 -10.25
N VAL A 1034 -1.14 -48.26 -11.21
CA VAL A 1034 -0.65 -47.62 -12.44
C VAL A 1034 -1.07 -48.41 -13.65
N TYR A 1035 -1.26 -47.73 -14.77
CA TYR A 1035 -1.42 -48.36 -16.07
C TYR A 1035 -1.08 -47.37 -17.18
N GLY A 1036 -0.75 -47.89 -18.35
CA GLY A 1036 -0.44 -47.04 -19.50
C GLY A 1036 -0.25 -47.82 -20.78
N TRP A 1037 -0.20 -47.07 -21.88
CA TRP A 1037 0.01 -47.56 -23.23
C TRP A 1037 1.04 -46.68 -23.93
N MET A 1038 1.84 -47.29 -24.81
CA MET A 1038 2.91 -46.62 -25.56
C MET A 1038 2.94 -47.09 -27.01
N LEU A 1039 3.29 -46.18 -27.91
CA LEU A 1039 3.75 -46.41 -29.28
C LEU A 1039 5.12 -45.74 -29.43
N SER A 1040 6.13 -46.49 -29.85
CA SER A 1040 7.53 -46.06 -29.83
C SER A 1040 8.29 -46.53 -31.06
N GLY A 1041 9.13 -45.66 -31.62
CA GLY A 1041 10.04 -46.00 -32.70
C GLY A 1041 9.87 -45.14 -33.95
N ASP A 1042 10.45 -45.62 -35.06
CA ASP A 1042 10.50 -44.89 -36.32
C ASP A 1042 9.37 -45.33 -37.25
N PHE A 1043 8.71 -44.35 -37.86
CA PHE A 1043 7.76 -44.57 -38.95
C PHE A 1043 8.05 -43.64 -40.13
N ASN A 1044 7.77 -44.13 -41.34
CA ASN A 1044 8.07 -43.42 -42.57
C ASN A 1044 6.96 -42.44 -42.96
N LEU A 1045 7.32 -41.18 -43.22
CA LEU A 1045 6.44 -40.17 -43.79
C LEU A 1045 7.03 -39.68 -45.13
N GLY A 1046 6.73 -40.41 -46.22
CA GLY A 1046 7.45 -40.23 -47.49
C GLY A 1046 8.90 -40.71 -47.37
N ASP A 1047 9.85 -39.87 -47.77
CA ASP A 1047 11.30 -40.16 -47.68
C ASP A 1047 11.91 -39.80 -46.31
N THR A 1048 11.12 -39.19 -45.41
CA THR A 1048 11.59 -38.77 -44.08
C THR A 1048 11.22 -39.81 -43.02
N VAL A 1049 12.21 -40.28 -42.27
CA VAL A 1049 12.02 -41.15 -41.11
C VAL A 1049 11.75 -40.28 -39.88
N VAL A 1050 10.61 -40.50 -39.22
CA VAL A 1050 10.19 -39.75 -38.04
C VAL A 1050 10.17 -40.66 -36.82
N THR A 1051 10.81 -40.24 -35.74
CA THR A 1051 10.85 -40.99 -34.47
C THR A 1051 9.82 -40.42 -33.50
N THR A 1052 9.02 -41.26 -32.84
CA THR A 1052 8.06 -40.82 -31.82
C THR A 1052 7.99 -41.79 -30.65
N ASP A 1053 7.72 -41.26 -29.46
CA ASP A 1053 7.44 -42.02 -28.23
C ASP A 1053 6.10 -41.56 -27.64
N ALA A 1054 5.02 -41.88 -28.33
CA ALA A 1054 3.67 -41.50 -27.91
C ALA A 1054 3.21 -42.36 -26.72
N ILE A 1055 2.97 -41.72 -25.57
CA ILE A 1055 2.67 -42.38 -24.30
C ILE A 1055 1.39 -41.78 -23.71
N ILE A 1056 0.53 -42.65 -23.18
CA ILE A 1056 -0.58 -42.29 -22.31
C ILE A 1056 -0.48 -43.15 -21.06
N SER A 1057 -0.33 -42.53 -19.90
CA SER A 1057 -0.18 -43.25 -18.63
C SER A 1057 -0.96 -42.56 -17.51
N HIS A 1058 -1.39 -43.36 -16.54
CA HIS A 1058 -2.15 -42.90 -15.39
C HIS A 1058 -1.76 -43.67 -14.14
N ALA A 1059 -1.62 -42.95 -13.05
CA ALA A 1059 -1.31 -43.49 -11.74
C ALA A 1059 -2.23 -42.87 -10.68
N ARG A 1060 -2.70 -43.70 -9.76
CA ARG A 1060 -3.49 -43.28 -8.61
C ARG A 1060 -2.93 -43.85 -7.33
N GLU A 1061 -2.86 -43.02 -6.30
CA GLU A 1061 -2.50 -43.42 -4.95
C GLU A 1061 -3.57 -43.03 -3.94
N MET A 1062 -4.01 -44.03 -3.16
CA MET A 1062 -4.98 -43.84 -2.08
C MET A 1062 -4.25 -43.77 -0.75
N ILE A 1063 -4.07 -42.56 -0.21
CA ILE A 1063 -3.35 -42.29 1.05
C ILE A 1063 -4.28 -42.37 2.26
N GLY A 1064 -5.57 -42.05 2.07
CA GLY A 1064 -6.58 -42.17 3.13
C GLY A 1064 -6.34 -41.13 4.24
N SER A 1065 -5.93 -41.59 5.42
CA SER A 1065 -5.64 -40.76 6.59
C SER A 1065 -4.23 -41.01 7.12
N ALA A 1066 -3.52 -39.94 7.46
CA ALA A 1066 -2.30 -39.98 8.25
C ALA A 1066 -2.63 -40.12 9.74
N THR A 1067 -1.74 -40.78 10.49
CA THR A 1067 -1.75 -40.80 11.94
C THR A 1067 -0.70 -39.81 12.43
N LEU A 1068 -1.12 -38.81 13.21
CA LEU A 1068 -0.25 -37.75 13.71
C LEU A 1068 -0.04 -37.85 15.23
N ALA A 1069 1.12 -37.37 15.66
CA ALA A 1069 1.42 -37.01 17.04
C ALA A 1069 1.90 -35.56 17.06
N ALA A 1070 1.24 -34.71 17.85
CA ALA A 1070 1.49 -33.28 17.92
C ALA A 1070 1.81 -32.86 19.36
N ARG A 1071 2.71 -31.90 19.50
CA ARG A 1071 2.98 -31.20 20.75
C ARG A 1071 2.93 -29.69 20.52
N TYR A 1072 2.22 -28.97 21.37
CA TYR A 1072 2.11 -27.52 21.25
C TYR A 1072 1.67 -26.87 22.55
N LEU A 1073 2.38 -25.81 22.97
CA LEU A 1073 2.00 -24.97 24.11
C LEU A 1073 1.57 -25.74 25.37
N GLY A 1074 2.23 -26.86 25.68
CA GLY A 1074 1.93 -27.68 26.87
C GLY A 1074 1.04 -28.90 26.59
N GLU A 1075 0.32 -28.95 25.48
CA GLU A 1075 -0.45 -30.11 25.05
C GLU A 1075 0.41 -31.15 24.32
N ASP A 1076 0.11 -32.43 24.51
CA ASP A 1076 0.67 -33.57 23.74
C ASP A 1076 -0.47 -34.52 23.35
N ARG A 1077 -0.61 -34.79 22.05
CA ARG A 1077 -1.68 -35.64 21.51
C ARG A 1077 -1.14 -36.57 20.43
N SER A 1078 -1.36 -37.87 20.61
CA SER A 1078 -0.99 -38.89 19.64
C SER A 1078 -2.23 -39.59 19.07
N GLY A 1079 -2.07 -40.24 17.91
CA GLY A 1079 -3.15 -41.00 17.27
C GLY A 1079 -4.16 -40.13 16.52
N ILE A 1080 -3.84 -38.88 16.21
CA ILE A 1080 -4.74 -37.96 15.51
C ILE A 1080 -4.92 -38.45 14.07
N ALA A 1081 -6.16 -38.73 13.68
CA ALA A 1081 -6.47 -39.09 12.30
C ALA A 1081 -6.59 -37.83 11.43
N PHE A 1082 -5.76 -37.74 10.40
CA PHE A 1082 -5.73 -36.60 9.49
C PHE A 1082 -6.00 -37.03 8.05
N ALA A 1083 -7.14 -36.63 7.50
CA ALA A 1083 -7.51 -37.02 6.14
C ALA A 1083 -6.61 -36.33 5.10
N VAL A 1084 -5.88 -37.14 4.33
CA VAL A 1084 -5.01 -36.67 3.23
C VAL A 1084 -5.73 -36.76 1.89
N GLY A 1085 -6.37 -37.91 1.63
CA GLY A 1085 -7.15 -38.18 0.42
C GLY A 1085 -6.43 -39.09 -0.58
N ALA A 1086 -6.76 -38.92 -1.86
CA ALA A 1086 -6.12 -39.63 -2.97
C ALA A 1086 -5.38 -38.64 -3.86
N VAL A 1087 -4.40 -39.15 -4.59
CA VAL A 1087 -3.61 -38.42 -5.58
C VAL A 1087 -3.70 -39.17 -6.89
N ASP A 1088 -3.97 -38.45 -7.97
CA ASP A 1088 -4.07 -38.98 -9.31
C ASP A 1088 -3.08 -38.20 -10.19
N VAL A 1089 -2.31 -38.91 -11.01
CA VAL A 1089 -1.35 -38.32 -11.95
C VAL A 1089 -1.61 -38.94 -13.31
N THR A 1090 -1.84 -38.10 -14.31
CA THR A 1090 -2.01 -38.53 -15.71
C THR A 1090 -0.96 -37.86 -16.57
N ARG A 1091 -0.31 -38.62 -17.44
CA ARG A 1091 0.66 -38.12 -18.41
C ARG A 1091 0.24 -38.53 -19.82
N ILE A 1092 0.25 -37.57 -20.74
CA ILE A 1092 0.17 -37.77 -22.18
C ILE A 1092 1.38 -37.07 -22.79
N SER A 1093 2.26 -37.82 -23.44
CA SER A 1093 3.44 -37.25 -24.09
C SER A 1093 3.53 -37.78 -25.50
N VAL A 1094 3.59 -36.89 -26.49
CA VAL A 1094 3.72 -37.24 -27.91
C VAL A 1094 4.82 -36.38 -28.51
N PRO A 1095 6.10 -36.68 -28.23
CA PRO A 1095 7.22 -36.06 -28.93
C PRO A 1095 7.36 -36.67 -30.32
N VAL A 1096 7.59 -35.83 -31.32
CA VAL A 1096 7.83 -36.23 -32.71
C VAL A 1096 9.16 -35.62 -33.12
N THR A 1097 10.17 -36.44 -33.41
CA THR A 1097 11.49 -35.98 -33.84
C THR A 1097 11.70 -36.26 -35.32
N ALA A 1098 12.00 -35.22 -36.09
CA ALA A 1098 12.30 -35.28 -37.52
C ALA A 1098 13.74 -34.80 -37.77
N PRO A 1099 14.63 -35.65 -38.29
CA PRO A 1099 15.98 -35.27 -38.66
C PRO A 1099 16.02 -34.58 -40.04
N ILE A 1100 16.77 -33.49 -40.13
CA ILE A 1100 17.11 -32.78 -41.37
C ILE A 1100 18.64 -32.87 -41.52
N THR A 1101 19.11 -33.54 -42.58
CA THR A 1101 20.55 -33.62 -42.88
C THR A 1101 20.99 -32.33 -43.54
N LEU A 1102 21.97 -31.65 -42.94
CA LEU A 1102 22.47 -30.37 -43.44
C LEU A 1102 23.70 -30.57 -44.34
N SER A 1103 24.59 -31.50 -43.98
CA SER A 1103 25.75 -31.88 -44.79
C SER A 1103 26.36 -33.22 -44.36
N GLY A 1104 27.10 -33.88 -45.27
CA GLY A 1104 27.78 -35.16 -45.03
C GLY A 1104 26.85 -36.38 -45.13
N SER A 1105 27.40 -37.58 -44.96
CA SER A 1105 26.63 -38.82 -44.88
C SER A 1105 27.10 -39.64 -43.67
N ALA A 1106 26.15 -40.30 -43.01
CA ALA A 1106 26.41 -41.15 -41.85
C ALA A 1106 27.36 -42.30 -42.18
N ASP A 1107 27.42 -42.72 -43.45
CA ASP A 1107 28.27 -43.81 -43.92
C ASP A 1107 29.76 -43.43 -43.94
N TYR A 1108 30.09 -42.13 -43.94
CA TYR A 1108 31.46 -41.61 -44.02
C TYR A 1108 31.96 -40.99 -42.70
N GLY A 1109 31.23 -41.17 -41.59
CA GLY A 1109 31.63 -40.73 -40.25
C GLY A 1109 31.36 -39.25 -39.96
N ALA A 1110 31.69 -38.33 -40.89
CA ALA A 1110 31.52 -36.89 -40.70
C ALA A 1110 30.16 -36.40 -41.24
N TRP A 1111 29.36 -35.74 -40.39
CA TRP A 1111 28.03 -35.25 -40.75
C TRP A 1111 27.53 -34.13 -39.85
N SER A 1112 26.61 -33.32 -40.37
CA SER A 1112 25.83 -32.36 -39.59
C SER A 1112 24.33 -32.55 -39.79
N ARG A 1113 23.57 -32.57 -38.69
CA ARG A 1113 22.11 -32.78 -38.67
C ARG A 1113 21.43 -31.78 -37.76
N LEU A 1114 20.27 -31.31 -38.18
CA LEU A 1114 19.31 -30.59 -37.36
C LEU A 1114 18.16 -31.53 -37.01
N LEU A 1115 17.91 -31.75 -35.72
CA LEU A 1115 16.78 -32.52 -35.22
C LEU A 1115 15.72 -31.53 -34.76
N LEU A 1116 14.53 -31.59 -35.35
CA LEU A 1116 13.37 -30.82 -34.90
C LEU A 1116 12.44 -31.76 -34.14
N SER A 1117 12.06 -31.37 -32.92
CA SER A 1117 11.29 -32.20 -31.99
C SER A 1117 10.04 -31.48 -31.48
N PRO A 1118 9.04 -31.17 -32.34
CA PRO A 1118 7.75 -30.73 -31.84
C PRO A 1118 7.04 -31.83 -31.07
N GLY A 1119 6.25 -31.47 -30.07
CA GLY A 1119 5.43 -32.45 -29.37
C GLY A 1119 4.31 -31.84 -28.54
N LEU A 1120 3.40 -32.72 -28.15
CA LEU A 1120 2.37 -32.46 -27.16
C LEU A 1120 2.85 -33.02 -25.83
N LEU A 1121 2.71 -32.25 -24.75
CA LEU A 1121 2.91 -32.73 -23.38
C LEU A 1121 1.72 -32.30 -22.54
N CYS A 1122 1.01 -33.27 -21.96
CA CYS A 1122 0.00 -33.05 -20.96
C CYS A 1122 0.40 -33.76 -19.68
N GLU A 1123 0.50 -33.02 -18.58
CA GLU A 1123 0.81 -33.60 -17.28
C GLU A 1123 -0.09 -32.98 -16.22
N ASP A 1124 -0.37 -33.75 -15.17
CA ASP A 1124 -0.92 -33.22 -13.94
C ASP A 1124 0.24 -32.72 -13.06
N HIS A 1125 0.27 -31.41 -12.82
CA HIS A 1125 1.36 -30.75 -12.08
C HIS A 1125 0.95 -30.30 -10.68
N ASP A 1126 -0.35 -30.24 -10.38
CA ASP A 1126 -0.85 -29.75 -9.10
C ASP A 1126 -2.15 -30.45 -8.72
N VAL A 1127 -2.04 -31.23 -7.64
CA VAL A 1127 -3.12 -32.03 -7.07
C VAL A 1127 -4.28 -31.16 -6.57
N GLN A 1128 -4.06 -29.86 -6.32
CA GLN A 1128 -5.12 -28.93 -5.89
C GLN A 1128 -6.04 -28.47 -7.03
N SER A 1129 -5.50 -28.34 -8.26
CA SER A 1129 -6.29 -27.86 -9.41
C SER A 1129 -6.91 -28.97 -10.25
N SER A 1130 -6.51 -30.23 -10.03
CA SER A 1130 -7.11 -31.46 -10.60
C SER A 1130 -7.50 -31.30 -12.07
N GLY A 1131 -6.51 -31.09 -12.93
CA GLY A 1131 -6.74 -30.99 -14.37
C GLY A 1131 -5.52 -31.41 -15.16
N LEU A 1132 -5.70 -32.35 -16.08
CA LEU A 1132 -4.68 -32.67 -17.08
C LEU A 1132 -4.42 -31.42 -17.90
N ARG A 1133 -3.24 -30.81 -17.75
CA ARG A 1133 -2.92 -29.57 -18.46
C ARG A 1133 -2.00 -29.86 -19.63
N CYS A 1134 -2.48 -29.55 -20.82
CA CYS A 1134 -1.74 -29.75 -22.06
C CYS A 1134 -0.94 -28.52 -22.46
N GLY A 1135 0.13 -28.78 -23.19
CA GLY A 1135 1.07 -27.79 -23.67
C GLY A 1135 1.88 -28.31 -24.84
N TYR A 1136 2.73 -27.44 -25.37
CA TYR A 1136 3.59 -27.75 -26.50
C TYR A 1136 5.04 -27.80 -26.04
N GLN A 1137 5.77 -28.78 -26.57
CA GLN A 1137 7.21 -28.85 -26.50
C GLN A 1137 7.77 -28.63 -27.90
N LEU A 1138 8.84 -27.86 -28.01
CA LEU A 1138 9.57 -27.56 -29.23
C LEU A 1138 11.06 -27.73 -28.95
N GLY A 1139 11.64 -28.80 -29.48
CA GLY A 1139 13.08 -29.02 -29.47
C GLY A 1139 13.72 -28.71 -30.83
N ALA A 1140 14.91 -28.12 -30.80
CA ALA A 1140 15.78 -28.00 -31.97
C ALA A 1140 17.21 -28.32 -31.54
N LYS A 1141 17.79 -29.39 -32.10
CA LYS A 1141 19.14 -29.82 -31.78
C LYS A 1141 20.01 -29.90 -33.03
N LEU A 1142 21.04 -29.07 -33.08
CA LEU A 1142 22.10 -29.15 -34.08
C LEU A 1142 23.20 -30.08 -33.56
N VAL A 1143 23.56 -31.10 -34.33
CA VAL A 1143 24.67 -32.00 -34.02
C VAL A 1143 25.64 -32.01 -35.18
N ALA A 1144 26.92 -31.80 -34.89
CA ALA A 1144 28.02 -31.92 -35.84
C ALA A 1144 29.02 -32.97 -35.33
N ASN A 1145 29.30 -33.96 -36.16
CA ASN A 1145 30.27 -35.02 -35.93
C ASN A 1145 31.41 -34.88 -36.94
N ASP A 1146 32.65 -34.90 -36.46
CA ASP A 1146 33.85 -34.73 -37.28
C ASP A 1146 34.32 -36.02 -37.97
N GLY A 1147 33.71 -37.15 -37.66
CA GLY A 1147 34.01 -38.45 -38.26
C GLY A 1147 34.98 -39.32 -37.46
N ASP A 1148 35.54 -38.81 -36.37
CA ASP A 1148 36.44 -39.55 -35.49
C ASP A 1148 35.81 -39.79 -34.10
N ARG A 1149 36.09 -38.92 -33.13
CA ARG A 1149 35.79 -39.13 -31.70
C ARG A 1149 35.08 -37.94 -31.07
N ALA A 1150 35.01 -36.79 -31.75
CA ALA A 1150 34.45 -35.58 -31.20
C ALA A 1150 33.06 -35.30 -31.76
N ARG A 1151 32.19 -34.80 -30.89
CA ARG A 1151 30.84 -34.37 -31.26
C ARG A 1151 30.56 -33.03 -30.63
N PHE A 1152 30.20 -32.07 -31.46
CA PHE A 1152 29.65 -30.80 -31.03
C PHE A 1152 28.13 -30.84 -31.15
N TYR A 1153 27.44 -30.26 -30.18
CA TYR A 1153 26.00 -30.06 -30.31
C TYR A 1153 25.53 -28.79 -29.62
N ALA A 1154 24.51 -28.17 -30.21
CA ALA A 1154 23.75 -27.08 -29.64
C ALA A 1154 22.27 -27.51 -29.57
N ASP A 1155 21.65 -27.34 -28.42
CA ASP A 1155 20.30 -27.81 -28.12
C ASP A 1155 19.46 -26.63 -27.63
N TYR A 1156 18.27 -26.47 -28.19
CA TYR A 1156 17.27 -25.54 -27.70
C TYR A 1156 15.99 -26.32 -27.44
N ASN A 1157 15.56 -26.37 -26.18
CA ASN A 1157 14.29 -26.99 -25.81
C ASN A 1157 13.41 -25.93 -25.19
N TRP A 1158 12.19 -25.80 -25.70
CA TRP A 1158 11.18 -24.90 -25.17
C TRP A 1158 9.92 -25.69 -24.88
N GLU A 1159 9.34 -25.47 -23.71
CA GLU A 1159 8.11 -26.12 -23.28
C GLU A 1159 7.17 -25.05 -22.71
N SER A 1160 5.91 -25.13 -23.10
CA SER A 1160 4.85 -24.34 -22.47
C SER A 1160 3.67 -25.24 -22.14
N VAL A 1161 3.48 -25.49 -20.84
CA VAL A 1161 2.38 -26.28 -20.30
C VAL A 1161 1.68 -25.42 -19.26
N ALA A 1162 0.37 -25.24 -19.38
CA ALA A 1162 -0.45 -24.58 -18.34
C ALA A 1162 -0.06 -23.13 -17.96
N GLY A 1163 0.60 -22.38 -18.83
CA GLY A 1163 1.14 -21.04 -18.50
C GLY A 1163 2.52 -21.07 -17.84
N MET A 1164 3.02 -22.25 -17.47
CA MET A 1164 4.44 -22.44 -17.15
C MET A 1164 5.23 -22.47 -18.45
N ARG A 1165 6.25 -21.62 -18.56
CA ARG A 1165 7.18 -21.62 -19.69
C ARG A 1165 8.56 -21.98 -19.19
N ARG A 1166 9.19 -22.95 -19.85
CA ARG A 1166 10.56 -23.38 -19.61
C ARG A 1166 11.30 -23.32 -20.93
N SER A 1167 12.49 -22.73 -20.94
CA SER A 1167 13.40 -22.87 -22.07
C SER A 1167 14.80 -23.22 -21.60
N LEU A 1168 15.40 -24.22 -22.23
CA LEU A 1168 16.75 -24.67 -22.00
C LEU A 1168 17.57 -24.43 -23.26
N ILE A 1169 18.68 -23.70 -23.12
CA ILE A 1169 19.69 -23.56 -24.16
C ILE A 1169 20.93 -24.31 -23.69
N ALA A 1170 21.43 -25.23 -24.49
CA ALA A 1170 22.59 -26.06 -24.18
C ALA A 1170 23.62 -25.99 -25.30
N VAL A 1171 24.89 -25.88 -24.93
CA VAL A 1171 26.01 -26.12 -25.84
C VAL A 1171 26.92 -27.15 -25.21
N GLY A 1172 27.25 -28.19 -25.96
CA GLY A 1172 27.99 -29.32 -25.44
C GLY A 1172 29.05 -29.83 -26.41
N TYR A 1173 30.10 -30.37 -25.80
CA TYR A 1173 31.17 -31.09 -26.47
C TYR A 1173 31.31 -32.47 -25.83
N ALA A 1174 31.30 -33.51 -26.66
CA ALA A 1174 31.50 -34.88 -26.23
C ALA A 1174 32.71 -35.49 -26.94
N TYR A 1175 33.48 -36.29 -26.19
CA TYR A 1175 34.65 -36.99 -26.72
C TYR A 1175 34.64 -38.46 -26.29
N ARG A 1176 34.86 -39.35 -27.27
CA ARG A 1176 34.91 -40.81 -27.07
C ARG A 1176 36.34 -41.31 -26.87
N LEU A 1177 36.60 -42.03 -25.77
CA LEU A 1177 37.96 -42.46 -25.39
C LEU A 1177 38.31 -43.90 -25.82
N GLY A 1178 38.78 -44.13 -27.05
CA GLY A 1178 39.34 -45.43 -27.51
C GLY A 1178 38.62 -46.06 -28.71
N ASN A 1179 38.89 -47.32 -29.08
CA ASN A 1179 38.16 -48.04 -30.15
C ASN A 1179 37.24 -49.19 -29.63
N LYS A 1180 35.96 -49.13 -30.03
CA LYS A 1180 34.90 -50.16 -30.00
C LYS A 1180 34.12 -50.53 -28.72
N ASN A 1181 34.32 -49.93 -27.54
CA ASN A 1181 33.38 -49.97 -26.38
C ASN A 1181 33.85 -48.95 -25.32
N ASN A 1182 33.69 -47.64 -25.55
CA ASN A 1182 34.45 -46.65 -24.79
C ASN A 1182 33.64 -45.50 -24.20
N LEU A 1183 34.08 -45.16 -22.98
CA LEU A 1183 33.72 -44.00 -22.20
C LEU A 1183 33.63 -42.73 -23.06
N GLU A 1184 32.41 -42.22 -23.21
CA GLU A 1184 32.12 -40.89 -23.73
C GLU A 1184 32.06 -39.93 -22.55
N LEU A 1185 32.99 -38.97 -22.54
CA LEU A 1185 32.95 -37.85 -21.61
C LEU A 1185 32.31 -36.67 -22.35
N ALA A 1186 31.17 -36.21 -21.84
CA ALA A 1186 30.53 -35.01 -22.34
C ALA A 1186 30.57 -33.90 -21.30
N VAL A 1187 30.96 -32.70 -21.74
CA VAL A 1187 30.89 -31.46 -20.98
C VAL A 1187 29.89 -30.56 -21.67
N GLU A 1188 28.91 -30.11 -20.91
CA GLU A 1188 27.78 -29.35 -21.41
C GLU A 1188 27.52 -28.16 -20.49
N ALA A 1189 27.37 -26.98 -21.11
CA ALA A 1189 27.00 -25.74 -20.45
C ALA A 1189 25.58 -25.37 -20.86
N ASN A 1190 24.69 -25.31 -19.87
CA ASN A 1190 23.28 -25.05 -20.10
C ASN A 1190 22.81 -23.80 -19.38
N ARG A 1191 21.85 -23.09 -19.98
CA ARG A 1191 21.07 -22.01 -19.36
C ARG A 1191 19.58 -22.37 -19.40
N GLY A 1192 18.98 -22.55 -18.21
CA GLY A 1192 17.53 -22.67 -18.05
C GLY A 1192 16.87 -21.33 -17.76
N LEU A 1193 15.71 -21.06 -18.37
CA LEU A 1193 14.84 -19.92 -18.08
C LEU A 1193 13.45 -20.46 -17.72
N ASN A 1194 12.97 -20.17 -16.51
CA ASN A 1194 11.64 -20.56 -16.05
C ASN A 1194 10.81 -19.30 -15.72
N ALA A 1195 9.61 -19.20 -16.27
CA ALA A 1195 8.70 -18.08 -16.02
C ALA A 1195 7.61 -18.48 -15.00
N MET A 1196 7.98 -18.71 -13.74
CA MET A 1196 7.08 -18.56 -12.59
C MET A 1196 7.88 -18.03 -11.38
N THR A 1197 7.64 -16.75 -11.07
CA THR A 1197 7.93 -16.02 -9.83
C THR A 1197 9.34 -15.99 -9.22
N ARG A 1198 10.34 -16.72 -9.69
CA ARG A 1198 11.78 -16.40 -9.54
C ARG A 1198 12.53 -16.87 -10.78
N GLN A 1199 13.25 -15.97 -11.44
CA GLN A 1199 14.14 -16.32 -12.55
C GLN A 1199 15.27 -17.20 -12.03
N ASP A 1200 15.15 -18.51 -12.20
CA ASP A 1200 16.22 -19.44 -11.88
C ASP A 1200 17.13 -19.58 -13.09
N ASN A 1201 17.99 -18.57 -13.31
CA ASN A 1201 19.05 -18.59 -14.31
C ASN A 1201 20.10 -19.63 -13.89
N ARG A 1202 19.94 -20.88 -14.32
CA ARG A 1202 20.89 -21.94 -13.99
C ARG A 1202 21.94 -22.09 -15.08
N ALA A 1203 23.14 -21.59 -14.85
CA ALA A 1203 24.33 -22.03 -15.59
C ALA A 1203 24.81 -23.36 -14.97
N MET A 1204 24.66 -24.47 -15.68
CA MET A 1204 25.02 -25.80 -15.15
C MET A 1204 26.13 -26.42 -15.98
N LEU A 1205 27.19 -26.90 -15.31
CA LEU A 1205 28.18 -27.79 -15.88
C LEU A 1205 27.71 -29.23 -15.69
N SER A 1206 27.44 -29.95 -16.77
CA SER A 1206 27.12 -31.39 -16.71
C SER A 1206 28.33 -32.20 -17.16
N ILE A 1207 28.79 -33.12 -16.33
CA ILE A 1207 29.67 -34.21 -16.74
C ILE A 1207 28.80 -35.44 -16.96
N ARG A 1208 28.78 -35.97 -18.18
CA ARG A 1208 28.13 -37.24 -18.48
C ARG A 1208 29.18 -38.30 -18.71
N LEU A 1209 29.00 -39.43 -18.03
CA LEU A 1209 29.77 -40.65 -18.23
C LEU A 1209 28.80 -41.68 -18.83
N ALA A 1210 29.09 -42.13 -20.04
CA ALA A 1210 28.41 -43.24 -20.68
C ALA A 1210 29.50 -44.14 -21.27
N GLN A 1211 29.57 -45.39 -20.83
CA GLN A 1211 30.52 -46.37 -21.38
C GLN A 1211 29.84 -47.22 -22.46
#